data_AF-A0A8B5WJD9-F1
#
_entry.id   AF-A0A8B5WJD9-F1
#
_cell.length_a   1.000
_cell.length_b   1.000
_cell.length_c   1.000
_cell.angle_alpha   90.00
_cell.angle_beta   90.00
_cell.angle_gamma   90.00
#
_symmetry.space_group_name_H-M   'P 1'
#
loop_
_entity.id
_entity.type
_entity.pdbx_description
1 polymer ?
#
loop_
_entity_poly.entity_id
_entity_poly.type
_entity_poly.pdbx_seq_one_letter_code
_entity_poly.pdbx_strand_id
1 'polypeptide(L)'
;MKALTLTGLLLALALLWSSVPGHARAMGSDLLALHWHPETATEARRRTLALGLWLDSGEVDPAQWRSAVDTRMLALERAAARVPPDWAPPSDGILGWLVHARERHQAHERPALASRNLARASGLLGDDHQAGRLARLHWLAAIEAEAIWQDLADRLAALPEPEDEDESLEVPAINDFWLPLREGLDPSDGEALLVHARAQADRVRRLAEVADDDGAYQQRLARLWLAEARLMRDLGRELAAVWLYFDGLVRLAAADESVPLAAEYQDDLVEWTDTGLGQLRRLDIDLPVVLAQMQDAAGYLAVVGPDRTAAVAELSDAYARLVLFASDIGFYLDQPVREDVRQVIADCNPDPALVGPVPREVFDICLQRLTTMMVSEIDHEELVGGSGPFAPEFLRRETGLVSWQRAAYLDGHLDWRLQSGCGVPQWLNALEWSILAQYLAHWVPQRPIFFDTTRWRDATEAIVDVLDDSLESRSSWIDCLTGMGGQRRDPILRLLDHLERAHGVLATVLQEAQDQFHADVTRPGADLDLDRPADQVTAYRPEGLLVRPCPELETCGARAELPVSRALLSRFPNAYLLADQLAMGSLQLCYGNVGWVQRETRPARAGDERVVNYHGHLSFELIGSFVRDDEADVIFRQRLVASEGRHYLFAAADPALLDLSCPHGLAGDPIASELPPGRPPLVPNRLTYFVSLPTTAEAQLIANWDRGAEWRDWFLTGDRVEVLEQQEGIELALTVEAELSSLASRRERQLAGRLLNPILPSATDPVSLAMAEIVEYGALLRRLLELHYPRVLRHDDEVRSLVNGEAGMINRDRIRHLRDAGQPMLQVPGIGRERLERLRQAWLDLPTDLRESGQVSPELDHGRELLDELMAISRRSSVSGESSPDP
;
A
#
# COMPACT_ATOMS: atom_id res chain seq x y z
N MET A 1 17.09 82.52 -21.94
CA MET A 1 16.82 81.55 -23.02
C MET A 1 17.08 80.08 -22.69
N LYS A 2 17.83 79.70 -21.64
CA LYS A 2 17.99 78.28 -21.23
C LYS A 2 16.97 77.76 -20.19
N ALA A 3 16.17 78.65 -19.59
CA ALA A 3 15.16 78.28 -18.59
C ALA A 3 13.77 77.98 -19.19
N LEU A 4 13.49 78.43 -20.41
CA LEU A 4 12.18 78.25 -21.08
C LEU A 4 12.08 76.92 -21.85
N THR A 5 13.21 76.28 -22.16
CA THR A 5 13.24 74.98 -22.85
C THR A 5 13.12 73.80 -21.90
N LEU A 6 13.47 73.96 -20.62
CA LEU A 6 13.37 72.87 -19.63
C LEU A 6 11.94 72.71 -19.10
N THR A 7 11.22 73.82 -18.90
CA THR A 7 9.80 73.80 -18.48
C THR A 7 8.88 73.34 -19.60
N GLY A 8 9.18 73.68 -20.86
CA GLY A 8 8.42 73.18 -22.01
C GLY A 8 8.61 71.69 -22.27
N LEU A 9 9.80 71.13 -21.98
CA LEU A 9 10.06 69.69 -22.13
C LEU A 9 9.44 68.86 -21.00
N LEU A 10 9.42 69.40 -19.77
CA LEU A 10 8.74 68.76 -18.62
C LEU A 10 7.22 68.87 -18.71
N LEU A 11 6.67 69.97 -19.24
CA LEU A 11 5.23 70.09 -19.49
C LEU A 11 4.80 69.22 -20.68
N ALA A 12 5.64 69.05 -21.71
CA ALA A 12 5.37 68.13 -22.82
C ALA A 12 5.49 66.65 -22.41
N LEU A 13 6.39 66.29 -21.49
CA LEU A 13 6.43 64.94 -20.90
C LEU A 13 5.26 64.67 -19.95
N ALA A 14 4.79 65.68 -19.21
CA ALA A 14 3.62 65.55 -18.34
C ALA A 14 2.30 65.53 -19.14
N LEU A 15 2.21 66.26 -20.25
CA LEU A 15 1.04 66.27 -21.14
C LEU A 15 0.99 65.07 -22.10
N LEU A 16 2.12 64.40 -22.36
CA LEU A 16 2.14 63.09 -23.04
C LEU A 16 1.75 61.93 -22.11
N TRP A 17 1.57 62.18 -20.81
CA TRP A 17 1.03 61.23 -19.82
C TRP A 17 -0.43 61.49 -19.45
N SER A 18 -1.08 62.53 -19.98
CA SER A 18 -2.40 62.97 -19.52
C SER A 18 -3.44 63.20 -20.62
N SER A 19 -3.49 62.36 -21.66
CA SER A 19 -4.59 62.38 -22.62
C SER A 19 -4.86 61.05 -23.31
N VAL A 20 -5.00 59.99 -22.51
CA VAL A 20 -5.89 58.85 -22.75
C VAL A 20 -6.37 58.44 -21.34
N PRO A 21 -7.67 58.24 -21.06
CA PRO A 21 -8.11 57.75 -19.76
C PRO A 21 -7.40 56.42 -19.47
N GLY A 22 -6.50 56.43 -18.49
CA GLY A 22 -5.63 55.29 -18.11
C GLY A 22 -6.34 54.16 -17.38
N HIS A 23 -7.65 54.02 -17.53
CA HIS A 23 -8.49 53.11 -16.77
C HIS A 23 -8.70 51.74 -17.44
N ALA A 24 -8.27 51.56 -18.70
CA ALA A 24 -8.56 50.35 -19.47
C ALA A 24 -7.40 49.96 -20.41
N ARG A 25 -6.23 49.60 -19.88
CA ARG A 25 -5.17 48.94 -20.68
C ARG A 25 -4.98 47.50 -20.20
N ALA A 26 -4.87 46.60 -21.16
CA ALA A 26 -4.78 45.14 -21.08
C ALA A 26 -3.94 44.59 -19.90
N MET A 27 -4.26 43.36 -19.46
CA MET A 27 -3.44 42.61 -18.52
C MET A 27 -1.96 42.62 -18.94
N GLY A 28 -1.12 43.31 -18.17
CA GLY A 28 0.33 43.24 -18.34
C GLY A 28 0.85 41.80 -18.20
N SER A 29 2.04 41.50 -18.75
CA SER A 29 2.70 40.18 -18.61
C SER A 29 2.75 39.69 -17.16
N ASP A 30 2.95 40.61 -16.22
CA ASP A 30 3.01 40.30 -14.78
C ASP A 30 1.66 39.88 -14.19
N LEU A 31 0.52 40.36 -14.72
CA LEU A 31 -0.81 39.92 -14.27
C LEU A 31 -1.16 38.53 -14.85
N LEU A 32 -0.79 38.27 -16.11
CA LEU A 32 -1.01 36.96 -16.72
C LEU A 32 -0.14 35.89 -16.04
N ALA A 33 1.07 36.24 -15.61
CA ALA A 33 1.94 35.36 -14.84
C ALA A 33 1.30 34.85 -13.53
N LEU A 34 0.39 35.60 -12.90
CA LEU A 34 -0.31 35.16 -11.69
C LEU A 34 -1.10 33.85 -11.89
N HIS A 35 -1.52 33.54 -13.12
CA HIS A 35 -2.27 32.33 -13.46
C HIS A 35 -1.38 31.07 -13.56
N TRP A 36 -0.06 31.25 -13.55
CA TRP A 36 0.93 30.20 -13.75
C TRP A 36 1.92 30.09 -12.60
N HIS A 37 1.94 31.05 -11.68
CA HIS A 37 2.75 30.99 -10.47
C HIS A 37 2.08 30.04 -9.43
N PRO A 38 2.78 29.04 -8.88
CA PRO A 38 2.18 28.02 -8.00
C PRO A 38 1.37 28.58 -6.82
N GLU A 39 1.84 29.67 -6.21
CA GLU A 39 1.18 30.27 -5.04
C GLU A 39 -0.09 31.07 -5.37
N THR A 40 -0.21 31.58 -6.61
CA THR A 40 -1.32 32.47 -7.00
C THR A 40 -2.23 31.86 -8.06
N ALA A 41 -1.79 30.81 -8.75
CA ALA A 41 -2.46 30.23 -9.92
C ALA A 41 -3.90 29.83 -9.63
N THR A 42 -4.16 29.10 -8.54
CA THR A 42 -5.50 28.63 -8.17
C THR A 42 -6.47 29.79 -8.02
N GLU A 43 -6.09 30.81 -7.24
CA GLU A 43 -6.93 31.97 -6.98
C GLU A 43 -7.08 32.88 -8.22
N ALA A 44 -6.00 33.08 -8.97
CA ALA A 44 -6.04 33.87 -10.21
C ALA A 44 -6.95 33.23 -11.28
N ARG A 45 -6.83 31.92 -11.49
CA ARG A 45 -7.70 31.15 -12.40
C ARG A 45 -9.15 31.20 -11.96
N ARG A 46 -9.42 31.09 -10.65
CA ARG A 46 -10.77 31.16 -10.09
C ARG A 46 -11.41 32.53 -10.30
N ARG A 47 -10.67 33.62 -10.07
CA ARG A 47 -11.14 35.00 -10.34
C ARG A 47 -11.49 35.20 -11.80
N THR A 48 -10.62 34.73 -12.69
CA THR A 48 -10.81 34.84 -14.14
C THR A 48 -11.97 33.98 -14.63
N LEU A 49 -12.12 32.77 -14.09
CA LEU A 49 -13.28 31.92 -14.38
C LEU A 49 -14.57 32.59 -13.91
N ALA A 50 -14.62 33.09 -12.67
CA ALA A 50 -15.79 33.81 -12.15
C ALA A 50 -16.19 35.00 -13.04
N LEU A 51 -15.22 35.76 -13.55
CA LEU A 51 -15.46 36.83 -14.51
C LEU A 51 -16.00 36.30 -15.85
N GLY A 52 -15.38 35.26 -16.42
CA GLY A 52 -15.83 34.67 -17.68
C GLY A 52 -17.26 34.11 -17.59
N LEU A 53 -17.60 33.43 -16.49
CA LEU A 53 -18.96 32.95 -16.21
C LEU A 53 -19.98 34.08 -16.05
N TRP A 54 -19.54 35.26 -15.62
CA TRP A 54 -20.39 36.43 -15.52
C TRP A 54 -20.63 37.07 -16.88
N LEU A 55 -19.57 37.29 -17.66
CA LEU A 55 -19.64 37.85 -19.02
C LEU A 55 -20.52 37.00 -19.95
N ASP A 56 -20.47 35.67 -19.79
CA ASP A 56 -21.30 34.72 -20.53
C ASP A 56 -22.82 34.85 -20.28
N SER A 57 -23.24 35.41 -19.13
CA SER A 57 -24.66 35.44 -18.75
C SER A 57 -25.56 36.39 -19.57
N GLY A 58 -25.00 37.18 -20.48
CA GLY A 58 -25.75 37.83 -21.59
C GLY A 58 -26.07 39.33 -21.42
N GLU A 59 -26.53 39.80 -20.27
CA GLU A 59 -26.73 41.24 -20.00
C GLU A 59 -26.25 41.58 -18.60
N VAL A 60 -25.13 42.29 -18.49
CA VAL A 60 -24.64 42.69 -17.18
C VAL A 60 -24.11 44.10 -17.12
N ASP A 61 -24.51 44.80 -16.06
CA ASP A 61 -24.05 46.15 -15.71
C ASP A 61 -22.54 46.10 -15.43
N PRO A 62 -21.70 46.69 -16.32
CA PRO A 62 -20.26 46.67 -16.15
C PRO A 62 -19.80 47.29 -14.82
N ALA A 63 -20.56 48.21 -14.22
CA ALA A 63 -20.20 48.83 -12.94
C ALA A 63 -20.25 47.85 -11.75
N GLN A 64 -21.01 46.76 -11.86
CA GLN A 64 -21.22 45.77 -10.79
C GLN A 64 -20.29 44.55 -10.88
N TRP A 65 -19.34 44.55 -11.83
CA TRP A 65 -18.50 43.39 -12.15
C TRP A 65 -17.83 42.77 -10.91
N ARG A 66 -17.30 43.59 -9.99
CA ARG A 66 -16.58 43.12 -8.82
C ARG A 66 -17.46 42.30 -7.87
N SER A 67 -18.62 42.85 -7.51
CA SER A 67 -19.60 42.15 -6.65
C SER A 67 -20.10 40.84 -7.29
N ALA A 68 -20.26 40.84 -8.61
CA ALA A 68 -20.69 39.67 -9.35
C ALA A 68 -19.61 38.58 -9.43
N VAL A 69 -18.34 38.98 -9.56
CA VAL A 69 -17.17 38.09 -9.47
C VAL A 69 -17.07 37.49 -8.07
N ASP A 70 -17.12 38.31 -7.01
CA ASP A 70 -17.04 37.85 -5.62
C ASP A 70 -18.14 36.83 -5.29
N THR A 71 -19.37 37.07 -5.76
CA THR A 71 -20.50 36.14 -5.57
C THR A 71 -20.25 34.79 -6.24
N ARG A 72 -19.70 34.79 -7.47
CA ARG A 72 -19.42 33.56 -8.22
C ARG A 72 -18.21 32.81 -7.67
N MET A 73 -17.21 33.53 -7.13
CA MET A 73 -16.07 32.91 -6.47
C MET A 73 -16.49 32.03 -5.30
N LEU A 74 -17.49 32.45 -4.49
CA LEU A 74 -18.05 31.63 -3.41
C LEU A 74 -18.69 30.33 -3.92
N ALA A 75 -19.35 30.37 -5.10
CA ALA A 75 -19.91 29.16 -5.71
C ALA A 75 -18.81 28.24 -6.26
N LEU A 76 -17.77 28.80 -6.89
CA LEU A 76 -16.60 28.05 -7.34
C LEU A 76 -15.81 27.45 -6.17
N GLU A 77 -15.75 28.12 -5.02
CA GLU A 77 -15.15 27.61 -3.79
C GLU A 77 -15.84 26.35 -3.28
N ARG A 78 -17.17 26.32 -3.30
CA ARG A 78 -17.95 25.13 -2.93
C ARG A 78 -17.69 23.97 -3.89
N ALA A 79 -17.66 24.24 -5.20
CA ALA A 79 -17.31 23.22 -6.20
C ALA A 79 -15.88 22.71 -6.00
N ALA A 80 -14.92 23.60 -5.73
CA ALA A 80 -13.52 23.27 -5.48
C ALA A 80 -13.31 22.43 -4.21
N ALA A 81 -14.19 22.55 -3.20
CA ALA A 81 -14.17 21.70 -2.02
C ALA A 81 -14.46 20.22 -2.34
N ARG A 82 -15.19 19.94 -3.44
CA ARG A 82 -15.48 18.58 -3.92
C ARG A 82 -14.45 18.09 -4.93
N VAL A 83 -14.05 18.96 -5.85
CA VAL A 83 -13.04 18.66 -6.87
C VAL A 83 -12.06 19.84 -6.97
N PRO A 84 -10.87 19.72 -6.34
CA PRO A 84 -9.81 20.71 -6.51
C PRO A 84 -9.46 20.91 -8.00
N PRO A 85 -9.23 22.14 -8.47
CA PRO A 85 -8.86 22.42 -9.87
C PRO A 85 -7.63 21.65 -10.36
N ASP A 86 -6.66 21.41 -9.47
CA ASP A 86 -5.44 20.66 -9.77
C ASP A 86 -5.69 19.16 -10.00
N TRP A 87 -6.85 18.62 -9.57
CA TRP A 87 -7.25 17.23 -9.75
C TRP A 87 -8.19 17.01 -10.95
N ALA A 88 -8.22 17.99 -11.84
CA ALA A 88 -8.99 17.94 -13.07
C ALA A 88 -8.12 18.37 -14.26
N PRO A 89 -7.06 17.62 -14.58
CA PRO A 89 -6.30 17.88 -15.79
C PRO A 89 -7.21 17.66 -17.02
N PRO A 90 -6.98 18.39 -18.12
CA PRO A 90 -7.88 18.35 -19.28
C PRO A 90 -8.13 16.96 -19.88
N SER A 91 -7.15 16.04 -19.85
CA SER A 91 -7.32 14.68 -20.40
C SER A 91 -7.91 13.65 -19.45
N ASP A 92 -8.19 13.98 -18.18
CA ASP A 92 -8.80 13.03 -17.26
C ASP A 92 -10.27 12.78 -17.65
N GLY A 93 -10.59 11.54 -18.03
CA GLY A 93 -11.88 11.16 -18.61
C GLY A 93 -11.88 10.99 -20.13
N ILE A 94 -10.73 11.14 -20.82
CA ILE A 94 -10.63 11.10 -22.29
C ILE A 94 -10.75 9.69 -22.91
N LEU A 95 -11.17 8.69 -22.15
CA LEU A 95 -11.27 7.29 -22.60
C LEU A 95 -12.02 7.16 -23.93
N GLY A 96 -13.18 7.81 -24.05
CA GLY A 96 -14.01 7.73 -25.25
C GLY A 96 -13.23 8.12 -26.52
N TRP A 97 -12.46 9.21 -26.48
CA TRP A 97 -11.63 9.63 -27.61
C TRP A 97 -10.46 8.68 -27.88
N LEU A 98 -9.79 8.14 -26.85
CA LEU A 98 -8.69 7.18 -27.03
C LEU A 98 -9.16 5.92 -27.77
N VAL A 99 -10.30 5.36 -27.35
CA VAL A 99 -10.91 4.19 -28.00
C VAL A 99 -11.28 4.53 -29.44
N HIS A 100 -11.92 5.68 -29.64
CA HIS A 100 -12.34 6.13 -30.96
C HIS A 100 -11.18 6.33 -31.95
N ALA A 101 -10.14 7.05 -31.51
CA ALA A 101 -8.97 7.34 -32.32
C ALA A 101 -8.19 6.06 -32.67
N ARG A 102 -8.13 5.09 -31.75
CA ARG A 102 -7.51 3.77 -31.97
C ARG A 102 -8.27 2.96 -33.02
N GLU A 103 -9.60 2.90 -32.94
CA GLU A 103 -10.43 2.09 -33.84
C GLU A 103 -10.53 2.66 -35.26
N ARG A 104 -10.52 3.99 -35.41
CA ARG A 104 -10.67 4.63 -36.73
C ARG A 104 -9.36 4.80 -37.50
N HIS A 105 -8.21 4.57 -36.89
CA HIS A 105 -6.91 4.99 -37.43
C HIS A 105 -6.87 6.49 -37.81
N GLN A 106 -7.76 7.31 -37.21
CA GLN A 106 -7.96 8.72 -37.52
C GLN A 106 -7.25 9.59 -36.49
N ALA A 107 -5.93 9.52 -36.46
CA ALA A 107 -5.15 10.28 -35.48
C ALA A 107 -5.11 11.80 -35.72
N HIS A 108 -5.86 12.34 -36.69
CA HIS A 108 -6.04 13.79 -36.87
C HIS A 108 -7.35 14.27 -36.25
N GLU A 109 -8.11 13.37 -35.63
CA GLU A 109 -9.33 13.73 -34.95
C GLU A 109 -9.01 14.52 -33.68
N ARG A 110 -9.71 15.66 -33.55
CA ARG A 110 -9.55 16.56 -32.41
C ARG A 110 -9.84 15.80 -31.11
N PRO A 111 -8.89 15.74 -30.16
CA PRO A 111 -9.21 15.33 -28.81
C PRO A 111 -10.19 16.36 -28.26
N ALA A 112 -11.35 15.88 -27.82
CA ALA A 112 -12.45 16.73 -27.36
C ALA A 112 -12.20 17.29 -25.95
N LEU A 113 -10.97 17.76 -25.73
CA LEU A 113 -10.50 18.42 -24.53
C LEU A 113 -11.22 19.77 -24.42
N ALA A 114 -11.69 20.06 -23.20
CA ALA A 114 -12.46 21.24 -22.75
C ALA A 114 -12.74 22.34 -23.79
N SER A 115 -14.00 22.78 -23.86
CA SER A 115 -14.47 23.80 -24.82
C SER A 115 -13.48 24.98 -24.96
N ARG A 116 -13.25 25.48 -26.18
CA ARG A 116 -12.42 26.70 -26.40
C ARG A 116 -13.08 27.98 -25.87
N ASN A 117 -14.23 27.87 -25.22
CA ASN A 117 -15.03 29.03 -24.83
C ASN A 117 -15.84 28.71 -23.57
N LEU A 118 -15.86 29.65 -22.63
CA LEU A 118 -16.70 29.63 -21.42
C LEU A 118 -18.21 29.80 -21.70
N ALA A 119 -18.61 29.80 -22.97
CA ALA A 119 -19.99 29.94 -23.40
C ALA A 119 -20.91 28.93 -22.70
N ARG A 120 -21.97 29.43 -22.06
CA ARG A 120 -22.99 28.71 -21.28
C ARG A 120 -22.48 28.00 -20.03
N ALA A 121 -21.24 28.23 -19.62
CA ALA A 121 -20.71 27.64 -18.40
C ALA A 121 -21.34 28.27 -17.14
N SER A 122 -21.99 29.42 -17.27
CA SER A 122 -22.71 30.10 -16.16
C SER A 122 -23.79 29.22 -15.53
N GLY A 123 -24.45 28.36 -16.32
CA GLY A 123 -25.47 27.42 -15.85
C GLY A 123 -24.92 26.24 -15.03
N LEU A 124 -23.60 26.07 -14.95
CA LEU A 124 -22.97 25.01 -14.15
C LEU A 124 -22.89 25.36 -12.66
N LEU A 125 -23.04 26.64 -12.31
CA LEU A 125 -22.94 27.09 -10.92
C LEU A 125 -24.13 26.60 -10.10
N GLY A 126 -23.82 25.96 -8.97
CA GLY A 126 -24.83 25.47 -8.02
C GLY A 126 -25.27 24.03 -8.28
N ASP A 127 -24.81 23.39 -9.35
CA ASP A 127 -24.92 21.95 -9.55
C ASP A 127 -23.62 21.26 -9.12
N ASP A 128 -23.71 20.52 -8.02
CA ASP A 128 -22.57 19.82 -7.44
C ASP A 128 -22.05 18.67 -8.33
N HIS A 129 -22.88 18.13 -9.23
CA HIS A 129 -22.48 17.12 -10.20
C HIS A 129 -21.56 17.69 -11.28
N GLN A 130 -21.55 19.02 -11.47
CA GLN A 130 -20.70 19.71 -12.46
C GLN A 130 -19.35 20.17 -11.89
N ALA A 131 -19.03 19.84 -10.62
CA ALA A 131 -17.80 20.29 -9.97
C ALA A 131 -16.53 19.89 -10.74
N GLY A 132 -16.49 18.68 -11.31
CA GLY A 132 -15.35 18.22 -12.12
C GLY A 132 -15.16 19.01 -13.42
N ARG A 133 -16.26 19.40 -14.08
CA ARG A 133 -16.21 20.28 -15.26
C ARG A 133 -15.77 21.69 -14.90
N LEU A 134 -16.33 22.27 -13.83
CA LEU A 134 -15.91 23.58 -13.31
C LEU A 134 -14.42 23.59 -12.94
N ALA A 135 -13.91 22.51 -12.36
CA ALA A 135 -12.49 22.34 -12.05
C ALA A 135 -11.62 22.40 -13.32
N ARG A 136 -11.97 21.67 -14.40
CA ARG A 136 -11.26 21.72 -15.69
C ARG A 136 -11.26 23.12 -16.31
N LEU A 137 -12.36 23.87 -16.19
CA LEU A 137 -12.49 25.22 -16.75
C LEU A 137 -11.49 26.22 -16.13
N HIS A 138 -10.85 25.92 -15.00
CA HIS A 138 -9.78 26.77 -14.45
C HIS A 138 -8.54 26.81 -15.36
N TRP A 139 -8.22 25.70 -16.04
CA TRP A 139 -7.13 25.68 -17.02
C TRP A 139 -7.47 26.50 -18.25
N LEU A 140 -8.71 26.41 -18.74
CA LEU A 140 -9.20 27.26 -19.82
C LEU A 140 -9.19 28.73 -19.41
N ALA A 141 -9.61 29.06 -18.19
CA ALA A 141 -9.57 30.43 -17.67
C ALA A 141 -8.13 30.99 -17.64
N ALA A 142 -7.11 30.16 -17.39
CA ALA A 142 -5.71 30.57 -17.48
C ALA A 142 -5.28 30.90 -18.92
N ILE A 143 -5.76 30.11 -19.89
CA ILE A 143 -5.45 30.26 -21.33
C ILE A 143 -6.17 31.49 -21.91
N GLU A 144 -7.45 31.67 -21.57
CA GLU A 144 -8.32 32.75 -22.07
C GLU A 144 -8.25 34.03 -21.22
N ALA A 145 -7.39 34.08 -20.19
CA ALA A 145 -7.36 35.17 -19.23
C ALA A 145 -7.23 36.54 -19.90
N GLU A 146 -6.30 36.69 -20.84
CA GLU A 146 -6.09 37.97 -21.52
C GLU A 146 -7.35 38.41 -22.29
N ALA A 147 -8.04 37.49 -22.98
CA ALA A 147 -9.25 37.80 -23.73
C ALA A 147 -10.43 38.17 -22.81
N ILE A 148 -10.62 37.43 -21.70
CA ILE A 148 -11.70 37.65 -20.73
C ILE A 148 -11.55 39.02 -20.06
N TRP A 149 -10.35 39.35 -19.59
CA TRP A 149 -10.11 40.63 -18.92
C TRP A 149 -10.10 41.80 -19.91
N GLN A 150 -9.76 41.57 -21.18
CA GLN A 150 -9.90 42.57 -22.22
C GLN A 150 -11.37 42.89 -22.54
N ASP A 151 -12.27 41.89 -22.59
CA ASP A 151 -13.72 42.12 -22.77
C ASP A 151 -14.29 43.00 -21.64
N LEU A 152 -13.91 42.75 -20.39
CA LEU A 152 -14.29 43.63 -19.27
C LEU A 152 -13.75 45.06 -19.46
N ALA A 153 -12.47 45.20 -19.81
CA ALA A 153 -11.84 46.51 -19.99
C ALA A 153 -12.54 47.33 -21.09
N ASP A 154 -12.89 46.67 -22.21
CA ASP A 154 -13.60 47.30 -23.32
C ASP A 154 -15.02 47.73 -22.91
N ARG A 155 -15.74 46.91 -22.11
CA ARG A 155 -17.07 47.24 -21.58
C ARG A 155 -17.04 48.39 -20.57
N LEU A 156 -16.03 48.44 -19.70
CA LEU A 156 -15.84 49.54 -18.76
C LEU A 156 -15.49 50.84 -19.49
N ALA A 157 -14.69 50.77 -20.55
CA ALA A 157 -14.35 51.93 -21.38
C ALA A 157 -15.55 52.47 -22.17
N ALA A 158 -16.58 51.65 -22.40
CA ALA A 158 -17.81 52.04 -23.09
C ALA A 158 -18.85 52.71 -22.16
N LEU A 159 -18.61 52.76 -20.84
CA LEU A 159 -19.50 53.47 -19.91
C LEU A 159 -19.46 54.99 -20.15
N PRO A 160 -20.60 55.69 -20.07
CA PRO A 160 -20.63 57.15 -20.21
C PRO A 160 -19.81 57.81 -19.10
N GLU A 161 -19.00 58.83 -19.45
CA GLU A 161 -18.32 59.65 -18.46
C GLU A 161 -19.37 60.32 -17.55
N PRO A 162 -19.18 60.34 -16.22
CA PRO A 162 -20.15 60.94 -15.30
C PRO A 162 -20.33 62.42 -15.64
N GLU A 163 -21.56 62.82 -15.96
CA GLU A 163 -21.90 64.20 -16.35
C GLU A 163 -21.92 65.19 -15.15
N ASP A 164 -21.92 64.68 -13.91
CA ASP A 164 -21.96 65.47 -12.68
C ASP A 164 -20.77 65.16 -11.74
N GLU A 165 -20.05 66.19 -11.28
CA GLU A 165 -18.94 66.09 -10.32
C GLU A 165 -19.35 65.56 -8.93
N ASP A 166 -20.66 65.45 -8.64
CA ASP A 166 -21.20 65.11 -7.31
C ASP A 166 -21.68 63.64 -7.14
N GLU A 167 -21.73 62.83 -8.21
CA GLU A 167 -21.93 61.37 -8.11
C GLU A 167 -20.78 60.63 -8.81
N SER A 168 -19.60 60.65 -8.19
CA SER A 168 -18.51 59.77 -8.59
C SER A 168 -18.88 58.32 -8.29
N LEU A 169 -19.54 57.64 -9.22
CA LEU A 169 -19.51 56.19 -9.31
C LEU A 169 -18.03 55.78 -9.48
N GLU A 170 -17.34 55.52 -8.37
CA GLU A 170 -15.99 54.97 -8.37
C GLU A 170 -16.03 53.58 -9.00
N VAL A 171 -15.79 53.51 -10.30
CA VAL A 171 -15.61 52.23 -11.00
C VAL A 171 -14.32 51.62 -10.49
N PRO A 172 -14.35 50.43 -9.85
CA PRO A 172 -13.15 49.81 -9.29
C PRO A 172 -12.13 49.52 -10.40
N ALA A 173 -10.88 49.95 -10.22
CA ALA A 173 -9.82 49.67 -11.19
C ALA A 173 -9.48 48.18 -11.20
N ILE A 174 -9.34 47.58 -12.40
CA ILE A 174 -8.95 46.17 -12.58
C ILE A 174 -7.62 45.88 -11.86
N ASN A 175 -6.66 46.81 -11.89
CA ASN A 175 -5.37 46.63 -11.22
C ASN A 175 -5.47 46.49 -9.70
N ASP A 176 -6.39 47.21 -9.05
CA ASP A 176 -6.57 47.17 -7.60
C ASP A 176 -7.16 45.84 -7.14
N PHE A 177 -7.97 45.20 -7.99
CA PHE A 177 -8.51 43.87 -7.73
C PHE A 177 -7.40 42.81 -7.61
N TRP A 178 -6.32 42.96 -8.38
CA TRP A 178 -5.17 42.04 -8.37
C TRP A 178 -4.12 42.36 -7.30
N LEU A 179 -4.20 43.53 -6.65
CA LEU A 179 -3.22 43.99 -5.67
C LEU A 179 -2.94 42.96 -4.55
N PRO A 180 -3.94 42.31 -3.93
CA PRO A 180 -3.69 41.34 -2.87
C PRO A 180 -2.83 40.15 -3.30
N LEU A 181 -2.98 39.69 -4.54
CA LEU A 181 -2.18 38.58 -5.08
C LEU A 181 -0.76 39.02 -5.45
N ARG A 182 -0.61 40.26 -5.92
CA ARG A 182 0.71 40.81 -6.28
C ARG A 182 1.57 41.12 -5.07
N GLU A 183 0.98 41.65 -4.01
CA GLU A 183 1.67 41.93 -2.75
C GLU A 183 2.03 40.66 -1.98
N GLY A 184 1.29 39.57 -2.20
CA GLY A 184 1.55 38.26 -1.60
C GLY A 184 2.72 37.48 -2.21
N LEU A 185 3.24 37.90 -3.37
CA LEU A 185 4.40 37.26 -3.99
C LEU A 185 5.70 37.74 -3.30
N ASP A 186 6.34 36.88 -2.53
CA ASP A 186 7.65 37.20 -1.92
C ASP A 186 8.74 37.21 -3.01
N PRO A 187 9.41 38.35 -3.27
CA PRO A 187 10.49 38.42 -4.26
C PRO A 187 11.74 37.61 -3.86
N SER A 188 11.83 37.14 -2.60
CA SER A 188 12.99 36.41 -2.08
C SER A 188 12.90 34.88 -2.19
N ASP A 189 11.70 34.30 -2.35
CA ASP A 189 11.48 32.85 -2.31
C ASP A 189 11.30 32.16 -3.69
N GLY A 190 11.34 32.89 -4.81
CA GLY A 190 10.94 32.27 -6.09
C GLY A 190 11.27 32.98 -7.39
N GLU A 191 12.48 33.54 -7.57
CA GLU A 191 12.85 34.16 -8.86
C GLU A 191 12.67 33.17 -10.04
N ALA A 192 13.02 31.90 -9.86
CA ALA A 192 12.82 30.86 -10.88
C ALA A 192 11.33 30.58 -11.17
N LEU A 193 10.47 30.55 -10.15
CA LEU A 193 9.03 30.32 -10.30
C LEU A 193 8.35 31.50 -11.02
N LEU A 194 8.75 32.73 -10.69
CA LEU A 194 8.26 33.93 -11.37
C LEU A 194 8.74 34.00 -12.82
N VAL A 195 9.99 33.62 -13.10
CA VAL A 195 10.53 33.52 -14.47
C VAL A 195 9.73 32.50 -15.27
N HIS A 196 9.45 31.32 -14.70
CA HIS A 196 8.61 30.32 -15.34
C HIS A 196 7.20 30.85 -15.62
N ALA A 197 6.55 31.45 -14.63
CA ALA A 197 5.20 31.99 -14.75
C ALA A 197 5.08 33.06 -15.85
N ARG A 198 6.09 33.94 -15.97
CA ARG A 198 6.20 34.91 -17.06
C ARG A 198 6.41 34.24 -18.42
N ALA A 199 7.27 33.24 -18.49
CA ALA A 199 7.47 32.47 -19.71
C ALA A 199 6.20 31.76 -20.16
N GLN A 200 5.37 31.28 -19.23
CA GLN A 200 4.07 30.69 -19.53
C GLN A 200 3.05 31.71 -20.04
N ALA A 201 2.97 32.88 -19.40
CA ALA A 201 2.17 33.99 -19.91
C ALA A 201 2.51 34.33 -21.37
N ASP A 202 3.80 34.33 -21.73
CA ASP A 202 4.24 34.55 -23.11
C ASP A 202 3.96 33.36 -24.04
N ARG A 203 3.88 32.12 -23.53
CA ARG A 203 3.42 30.96 -24.33
C ARG A 203 1.92 31.05 -24.61
N VAL A 204 1.11 31.46 -23.64
CA VAL A 204 -0.34 31.66 -23.79
C VAL A 204 -0.65 32.75 -24.82
N ARG A 205 0.03 33.88 -24.79
CA ARG A 205 -0.13 34.91 -25.83
C ARG A 205 0.15 34.41 -27.23
N ARG A 206 1.25 33.66 -27.36
CA ARG A 206 1.60 33.01 -28.62
C ARG A 206 0.56 31.97 -29.01
N LEU A 207 -0.12 31.31 -28.08
CA LEU A 207 -1.20 30.38 -28.42
C LEU A 207 -2.37 31.11 -29.12
N ALA A 208 -2.72 32.31 -28.65
CA ALA A 208 -3.80 33.12 -29.26
C ALA A 208 -3.50 33.54 -30.72
N GLU A 209 -2.23 33.69 -31.10
CA GLU A 209 -1.82 34.04 -32.48
C GLU A 209 -2.18 32.97 -33.52
N VAL A 210 -2.38 31.72 -33.08
CA VAL A 210 -2.68 30.57 -33.95
C VAL A 210 -4.02 29.94 -33.62
N ALA A 211 -4.94 30.70 -32.99
CA ALA A 211 -6.24 30.19 -32.58
C ALA A 211 -7.08 29.60 -33.75
N ASP A 212 -6.85 30.10 -34.98
CA ASP A 212 -7.52 29.66 -36.21
C ASP A 212 -6.84 28.47 -36.91
N ASP A 213 -5.62 28.08 -36.51
CA ASP A 213 -4.88 26.94 -37.05
C ASP A 213 -4.84 25.83 -36.00
N ASP A 214 -5.73 24.85 -36.16
CA ASP A 214 -5.94 23.79 -35.17
C ASP A 214 -4.68 22.95 -34.91
N GLY A 215 -3.94 22.58 -35.95
CA GLY A 215 -2.71 21.78 -35.83
C GLY A 215 -1.61 22.55 -35.08
N ALA A 216 -1.41 23.81 -35.45
CA ALA A 216 -0.45 24.69 -34.79
C ALA A 216 -0.88 25.01 -33.34
N TYR A 217 -2.18 25.16 -33.08
CA TYR A 217 -2.73 25.38 -31.75
C TYR A 217 -2.43 24.19 -30.82
N GLN A 218 -2.69 22.94 -31.26
CA GLN A 218 -2.40 21.76 -30.44
C GLN A 218 -0.90 21.62 -30.16
N GLN A 219 -0.05 21.89 -31.14
CA GLN A 219 1.40 21.86 -30.95
C GLN A 219 1.87 22.91 -29.92
N ARG A 220 1.37 24.15 -29.99
CA ARG A 220 1.72 25.20 -29.00
C ARG A 220 1.19 24.88 -27.62
N LEU A 221 0.01 24.27 -27.52
CA LEU A 221 -0.57 23.87 -26.25
C LEU A 221 0.17 22.68 -25.63
N ALA A 222 0.63 21.71 -26.43
CA ALA A 222 1.54 20.67 -25.95
C ALA A 222 2.83 21.28 -25.37
N ARG A 223 3.43 22.27 -26.06
CA ARG A 223 4.63 22.95 -25.54
C ARG A 223 4.39 23.65 -24.19
N LEU A 224 3.20 24.19 -23.99
CA LEU A 224 2.80 24.79 -22.72
C LEU A 224 2.75 23.72 -21.62
N TRP A 225 2.15 22.56 -21.89
CA TRP A 225 2.07 21.46 -20.93
C TRP A 225 3.40 20.80 -20.62
N LEU A 226 4.30 20.66 -21.60
CA LEU A 226 5.66 20.15 -21.34
C LEU A 226 6.36 20.99 -20.28
N ALA A 227 6.28 22.31 -20.40
CA ALA A 227 6.91 23.22 -19.46
C ALA A 227 6.24 23.15 -18.07
N GLU A 228 4.91 23.02 -17.99
CA GLU A 228 4.24 22.80 -16.70
C GLU A 228 4.58 21.45 -16.08
N ALA A 229 4.68 20.39 -16.88
CA ALA A 229 5.02 19.05 -16.42
C ALA A 229 6.42 19.03 -15.78
N ARG A 230 7.39 19.71 -16.42
CA ARG A 230 8.74 19.92 -15.87
C ARG A 230 8.70 20.64 -14.52
N LEU A 231 7.94 21.73 -14.42
CA LEU A 231 7.79 22.45 -13.16
C LEU A 231 7.17 21.57 -12.05
N MET A 232 6.08 20.85 -12.35
CA MET A 232 5.44 19.98 -11.37
C MET A 232 6.38 18.88 -10.88
N ARG A 233 7.18 18.29 -11.78
CA ARG A 233 8.23 17.32 -11.44
C ARG A 233 9.29 17.94 -10.52
N ASP A 234 9.76 19.14 -10.85
CA ASP A 234 10.77 19.85 -10.04
C ASP A 234 10.25 20.22 -8.63
N LEU A 235 8.94 20.43 -8.50
CA LEU A 235 8.25 20.64 -7.22
C LEU A 235 7.91 19.33 -6.48
N GLY A 236 8.23 18.16 -7.05
CA GLY A 236 7.95 16.85 -6.46
C GLY A 236 6.48 16.41 -6.56
N ARG A 237 5.66 17.06 -7.41
CA ARG A 237 4.26 16.70 -7.68
C ARG A 237 4.17 15.74 -8.86
N GLU A 238 4.49 14.47 -8.60
CA GLU A 238 4.78 13.51 -9.65
C GLU A 238 3.53 13.13 -10.46
N LEU A 239 2.37 12.85 -9.84
CA LEU A 239 1.14 12.53 -10.60
C LEU A 239 0.70 13.71 -11.48
N ALA A 240 0.79 14.94 -10.96
CA ALA A 240 0.46 16.13 -11.74
C ALA A 240 1.36 16.25 -12.98
N ALA A 241 2.66 15.99 -12.82
CA ALA A 241 3.58 15.94 -13.95
C ALA A 241 3.21 14.85 -14.96
N VAL A 242 2.93 13.61 -14.51
CA VAL A 242 2.52 12.50 -15.40
C VAL A 242 1.30 12.88 -16.24
N TRP A 243 0.26 13.42 -15.61
CA TRP A 243 -0.94 13.85 -16.33
C TRP A 243 -0.65 14.97 -17.34
N LEU A 244 0.19 15.95 -17.00
CA LEU A 244 0.56 17.01 -17.94
C LEU A 244 1.41 16.49 -19.12
N TYR A 245 2.30 15.52 -18.90
CA TYR A 245 2.99 14.84 -20.00
C TYR A 245 1.98 14.10 -20.89
N PHE A 246 1.00 13.42 -20.30
CA PHE A 246 -0.02 12.66 -21.01
C PHE A 246 -0.90 13.57 -21.87
N ASP A 247 -1.40 14.67 -21.29
CA ASP A 247 -2.12 15.74 -21.98
C ASP A 247 -1.33 16.27 -23.19
N GLY A 248 -0.04 16.50 -23.00
CA GLY A 248 0.86 16.97 -24.05
C GLY A 248 0.97 16.02 -25.24
N LEU A 249 1.17 14.73 -24.95
CA LEU A 249 1.30 13.68 -25.97
C LEU A 249 -0.02 13.43 -26.71
N VAL A 250 -1.16 13.45 -26.01
CA VAL A 250 -2.49 13.40 -26.62
C VAL A 250 -2.67 14.54 -27.64
N ARG A 251 -2.23 15.75 -27.31
CA ARG A 251 -2.30 16.91 -28.22
C ARG A 251 -1.34 16.78 -29.41
N LEU A 252 -0.13 16.28 -29.17
CA LEU A 252 0.84 16.02 -30.24
C LEU A 252 0.34 14.93 -31.21
N ALA A 253 -0.35 13.91 -30.71
CA ALA A 253 -0.96 12.88 -31.53
C ALA A 253 -1.95 13.48 -32.53
N ALA A 254 -2.61 14.59 -32.18
CA ALA A 254 -3.55 15.32 -33.04
C ALA A 254 -2.97 16.55 -33.77
N ALA A 255 -1.70 16.92 -33.55
CA ALA A 255 -1.08 18.10 -34.15
C ALA A 255 -0.47 17.81 -35.53
N ASP A 256 -0.53 18.74 -36.49
CA ASP A 256 0.03 18.55 -37.84
C ASP A 256 1.54 18.32 -37.85
N GLU A 257 2.29 19.08 -37.04
CA GLU A 257 3.73 18.97 -36.87
C GLU A 257 4.08 18.52 -35.44
N SER A 258 4.43 17.24 -35.27
CA SER A 258 4.75 16.66 -33.96
C SER A 258 6.24 16.46 -33.72
N VAL A 259 7.03 16.27 -34.77
CA VAL A 259 8.37 15.66 -34.70
C VAL A 259 9.35 16.33 -33.71
N PRO A 260 9.63 17.65 -33.79
CA PRO A 260 10.65 18.25 -32.93
C PRO A 260 10.24 18.23 -31.46
N LEU A 261 8.97 18.52 -31.19
CA LEU A 261 8.46 18.60 -29.83
C LEU A 261 8.26 17.21 -29.22
N ALA A 262 7.84 16.21 -30.00
CA ALA A 262 7.74 14.83 -29.55
C ALA A 262 9.11 14.26 -29.15
N ALA A 263 10.19 14.64 -29.85
CA ALA A 263 11.55 14.28 -29.44
C ALA A 263 11.92 14.90 -28.08
N GLU A 264 11.55 16.17 -27.82
CA GLU A 264 11.75 16.79 -26.49
C GLU A 264 10.99 16.05 -25.38
N TYR A 265 9.74 15.63 -25.64
CA TYR A 265 8.97 14.81 -24.71
C TYR A 265 9.66 13.46 -24.42
N GLN A 266 10.17 12.81 -25.48
CA GLN A 266 10.84 11.52 -25.36
C GLN A 266 12.11 11.64 -24.50
N ASP A 267 12.95 12.64 -24.77
CA ASP A 267 14.21 12.87 -24.03
C ASP A 267 13.94 13.13 -22.54
N ASP A 268 12.93 13.93 -22.21
CA ASP A 268 12.55 14.23 -20.82
C ASP A 268 12.05 13.00 -20.06
N LEU A 269 11.23 12.16 -20.71
CA LEU A 269 10.68 10.95 -20.12
C LEU A 269 11.78 9.90 -19.88
N VAL A 270 12.76 9.82 -20.78
CA VAL A 270 13.96 8.99 -20.59
C VAL A 270 14.76 9.47 -19.37
N GLU A 271 15.04 10.78 -19.28
CA GLU A 271 15.78 11.33 -18.14
C GLU A 271 15.05 11.05 -16.80
N TRP A 272 13.73 11.19 -16.78
CA TRP A 272 12.93 10.96 -15.59
C TRP A 272 12.93 9.48 -15.17
N THR A 273 12.77 8.56 -16.10
CA THR A 273 12.75 7.12 -15.80
C THR A 273 14.12 6.62 -15.31
N ASP A 274 15.21 7.13 -15.87
CA ASP A 274 16.58 6.78 -15.47
C ASP A 274 16.94 7.26 -14.05
N THR A 275 16.46 8.43 -13.64
CA THR A 275 16.83 9.06 -12.36
C THR A 275 15.78 8.88 -11.25
N GLY A 276 14.51 8.69 -11.61
CA GLY A 276 13.36 8.75 -10.71
C GLY A 276 12.71 7.41 -10.34
N LEU A 277 13.21 6.26 -10.83
CA LEU A 277 12.52 4.96 -10.71
C LEU A 277 12.09 4.60 -9.27
N GLY A 278 12.94 4.87 -8.28
CA GLY A 278 12.62 4.61 -6.87
C GLY A 278 11.50 5.50 -6.34
N GLN A 279 11.45 6.77 -6.75
CA GLN A 279 10.39 7.70 -6.35
C GLN A 279 9.07 7.33 -7.01
N LEU A 280 9.08 7.02 -8.31
CA LEU A 280 7.92 6.56 -9.06
C LEU A 280 7.31 5.31 -8.42
N ARG A 281 8.10 4.29 -8.10
CA ARG A 281 7.60 3.05 -7.45
C ARG A 281 7.05 3.28 -6.04
N ARG A 282 7.61 4.23 -5.30
CA ARG A 282 7.08 4.61 -3.98
C ARG A 282 5.67 5.20 -4.09
N LEU A 283 5.42 5.96 -5.15
CA LEU A 283 4.11 6.53 -5.46
C LEU A 283 3.15 5.49 -6.05
N ASP A 284 3.58 4.75 -7.08
CA ASP A 284 2.82 3.66 -7.67
C ASP A 284 3.78 2.73 -8.44
N ILE A 285 3.63 1.42 -8.21
CA ILE A 285 4.45 0.40 -8.88
C ILE A 285 4.29 0.36 -10.40
N ASP A 286 3.16 0.81 -10.94
CA ASP A 286 2.88 0.78 -12.38
C ASP A 286 3.34 2.05 -13.11
N LEU A 287 3.64 3.15 -12.39
CA LEU A 287 4.08 4.40 -13.02
C LEU A 287 5.33 4.26 -13.90
N PRO A 288 6.37 3.50 -13.54
CA PRO A 288 7.49 3.27 -14.44
C PRO A 288 7.08 2.70 -15.81
N VAL A 289 6.05 1.85 -15.82
CA VAL A 289 5.51 1.28 -17.07
C VAL A 289 4.68 2.32 -17.82
N VAL A 290 3.86 3.11 -17.12
CA VAL A 290 3.10 4.23 -17.72
C VAL A 290 4.04 5.21 -18.43
N LEU A 291 5.14 5.61 -17.78
CA LEU A 291 6.12 6.52 -18.37
C LEU A 291 6.83 5.89 -19.57
N ALA A 292 7.14 4.60 -19.53
CA ALA A 292 7.72 3.89 -20.66
C ALA A 292 6.77 3.86 -21.88
N GLN A 293 5.47 3.63 -21.66
CA GLN A 293 4.46 3.69 -22.73
C GLN A 293 4.34 5.11 -23.31
N MET A 294 4.38 6.13 -22.47
CA MET A 294 4.39 7.52 -22.91
C MET A 294 5.67 7.89 -23.68
N GLN A 295 6.81 7.33 -23.28
CA GLN A 295 8.08 7.47 -24.00
C GLN A 295 7.99 6.81 -25.38
N ASP A 296 7.41 5.62 -25.48
CA ASP A 296 7.21 4.92 -26.76
C ASP A 296 6.24 5.70 -27.67
N ALA A 297 5.14 6.23 -27.10
CA ALA A 297 4.23 7.12 -27.81
C ALA A 297 4.94 8.36 -28.36
N ALA A 298 5.78 9.01 -27.55
CA ALA A 298 6.61 10.14 -27.98
C ALA A 298 7.57 9.73 -29.11
N GLY A 299 8.19 8.56 -29.00
CA GLY A 299 9.07 8.01 -30.03
C GLY A 299 8.38 7.79 -31.38
N TYR A 300 7.15 7.26 -31.38
CA TYR A 300 6.35 7.10 -32.61
C TYR A 300 5.96 8.45 -33.24
N LEU A 301 5.83 9.51 -32.44
CA LEU A 301 5.51 10.86 -32.90
C LEU A 301 6.75 11.68 -33.32
N ALA A 302 7.94 11.27 -32.89
CA ALA A 302 9.23 11.93 -33.14
C ALA A 302 9.90 11.54 -34.47
N VAL A 303 9.31 10.65 -35.26
CA VAL A 303 9.85 10.22 -36.56
C VAL A 303 9.22 10.94 -37.75
N VAL A 304 9.98 11.07 -38.85
CA VAL A 304 9.46 11.60 -40.11
C VAL A 304 8.39 10.65 -40.66
N GLY A 305 7.16 11.13 -40.77
CA GLY A 305 5.99 10.28 -41.04
C GLY A 305 5.54 9.57 -39.75
N PRO A 306 5.06 10.31 -38.74
CA PRO A 306 4.78 9.77 -37.41
C PRO A 306 3.72 8.67 -37.45
N ASP A 307 3.97 7.57 -36.74
CA ASP A 307 2.99 6.49 -36.56
C ASP A 307 2.04 6.83 -35.40
N ARG A 308 1.08 7.69 -35.72
CA ARG A 308 0.14 8.18 -34.71
C ARG A 308 -0.81 7.10 -34.21
N THR A 309 -1.07 6.06 -35.00
CA THR A 309 -1.89 4.92 -34.55
C THR A 309 -1.18 4.16 -33.45
N ALA A 310 0.12 3.87 -33.64
CA ALA A 310 0.94 3.25 -32.60
C ALA A 310 1.03 4.15 -31.35
N ALA A 311 1.22 5.47 -31.53
CA ALA A 311 1.26 6.41 -30.42
C ALA A 311 -0.05 6.42 -29.60
N VAL A 312 -1.22 6.46 -30.27
CA VAL A 312 -2.53 6.42 -29.60
C VAL A 312 -2.76 5.07 -28.90
N ALA A 313 -2.28 3.96 -29.46
CA ALA A 313 -2.35 2.66 -28.81
C ALA A 313 -1.58 2.66 -27.47
N GLU A 314 -0.33 3.14 -27.47
CA GLU A 314 0.48 3.27 -26.24
C GLU A 314 -0.15 4.22 -25.23
N LEU A 315 -0.69 5.36 -25.68
CA LEU A 315 -1.42 6.28 -24.80
C LEU A 315 -2.70 5.66 -24.22
N SER A 316 -3.39 4.81 -24.98
CA SER A 316 -4.57 4.09 -24.48
C SER A 316 -4.19 3.10 -23.37
N ASP A 317 -3.08 2.40 -23.55
CA ASP A 317 -2.59 1.44 -22.55
C ASP A 317 -2.02 2.17 -21.31
N ALA A 318 -1.36 3.31 -21.51
CA ALA A 318 -0.92 4.19 -20.42
C ALA A 318 -2.13 4.70 -19.61
N TYR A 319 -3.21 5.13 -20.28
CA TYR A 319 -4.46 5.52 -19.63
C TYR A 319 -5.05 4.35 -18.83
N ALA A 320 -5.12 3.16 -19.42
CA ALA A 320 -5.66 1.97 -18.74
C ALA A 320 -4.91 1.64 -17.45
N ARG A 321 -3.58 1.77 -17.42
CA ARG A 321 -2.79 1.60 -16.19
C ARG A 321 -2.99 2.72 -15.18
N LEU A 322 -2.97 3.97 -15.66
CA LEU A 322 -3.06 5.16 -14.81
C LEU A 322 -4.43 5.25 -14.10
N VAL A 323 -5.48 4.94 -14.85
CA VAL A 323 -6.88 5.21 -14.50
C VAL A 323 -7.66 3.96 -14.13
N LEU A 324 -7.58 2.91 -14.96
CA LEU A 324 -8.36 1.68 -14.78
C LEU A 324 -7.62 0.63 -13.96
N PHE A 325 -6.32 0.85 -13.71
CA PHE A 325 -5.41 -0.08 -13.09
C PHE A 325 -5.40 -1.46 -13.74
N ALA A 326 -5.60 -1.47 -15.05
CA ALA A 326 -5.51 -2.64 -15.90
C ALA A 326 -4.14 -2.69 -16.56
N SER A 327 -3.73 -3.86 -17.04
CA SER A 327 -2.45 -4.00 -17.75
C SER A 327 -2.37 -3.20 -19.04
N ASP A 328 -3.50 -3.05 -19.73
CA ASP A 328 -3.64 -2.43 -21.04
C ASP A 328 -5.13 -2.17 -21.28
N ILE A 329 -5.47 -1.42 -22.33
CA ILE A 329 -6.87 -1.11 -22.61
C ILE A 329 -7.63 -2.33 -23.16
N GLY A 330 -6.93 -3.28 -23.79
CA GLY A 330 -7.50 -4.52 -24.31
C GLY A 330 -8.09 -5.39 -23.19
N PHE A 331 -7.47 -5.41 -22.01
CA PHE A 331 -8.00 -6.09 -20.83
C PHE A 331 -9.45 -5.68 -20.51
N TYR A 332 -9.80 -4.41 -20.74
CA TYR A 332 -11.15 -3.90 -20.61
C TYR A 332 -11.99 -4.15 -21.87
N LEU A 333 -11.51 -3.70 -23.03
CA LEU A 333 -12.31 -3.67 -24.26
C LEU A 333 -12.59 -5.06 -24.82
N ASP A 334 -11.64 -6.00 -24.76
CA ASP A 334 -11.67 -7.29 -25.45
C ASP A 334 -12.52 -8.37 -24.75
N GLN A 335 -13.37 -7.98 -23.81
CA GLN A 335 -14.26 -8.89 -23.08
C GLN A 335 -15.51 -9.27 -23.91
N PRO A 336 -15.93 -10.55 -23.95
CA PRO A 336 -17.10 -10.99 -24.72
C PRO A 336 -18.42 -10.30 -24.39
N VAL A 337 -18.58 -9.84 -23.13
CA VAL A 337 -19.77 -9.12 -22.66
C VAL A 337 -19.98 -7.75 -23.32
N ARG A 338 -18.99 -7.28 -24.10
CA ARG A 338 -19.04 -5.98 -24.81
C ARG A 338 -19.35 -6.12 -26.30
N GLU A 339 -19.66 -7.32 -26.78
CA GLU A 339 -19.90 -7.56 -28.21
C GLU A 339 -21.05 -6.69 -28.73
N ASP A 340 -22.13 -6.51 -27.96
CA ASP A 340 -23.27 -5.69 -28.36
C ASP A 340 -22.89 -4.20 -28.46
N VAL A 341 -22.10 -3.68 -27.52
CA VAL A 341 -21.58 -2.30 -27.56
C VAL A 341 -20.68 -2.11 -28.79
N ARG A 342 -19.75 -3.05 -29.02
CA ARG A 342 -18.86 -3.01 -30.19
C ARG A 342 -19.63 -3.12 -31.51
N GLN A 343 -20.68 -3.93 -31.55
CA GLN A 343 -21.52 -4.07 -32.74
C GLN A 343 -22.29 -2.78 -33.03
N VAL A 344 -22.84 -2.12 -32.02
CA VAL A 344 -23.49 -0.81 -32.17
C VAL A 344 -22.49 0.23 -32.71
N ILE A 345 -21.28 0.26 -32.16
CA ILE A 345 -20.20 1.14 -32.62
C ILE A 345 -19.81 0.85 -34.08
N ALA A 346 -19.59 -0.42 -34.42
CA ALA A 346 -19.20 -0.85 -35.76
C ALA A 346 -20.29 -0.53 -36.81
N ASP A 347 -21.55 -0.74 -36.47
CA ASP A 347 -22.70 -0.42 -37.35
C ASP A 347 -22.89 1.08 -37.56
N CYS A 348 -22.42 1.88 -36.60
CA CYS A 348 -22.40 3.34 -36.63
C CYS A 348 -21.12 3.93 -37.24
N ASN A 349 -20.28 3.10 -37.87
CA ASN A 349 -19.06 3.56 -38.52
C ASN A 349 -19.31 3.81 -40.01
N PRO A 350 -19.22 5.05 -40.52
CA PRO A 350 -19.48 5.32 -41.92
C PRO A 350 -18.34 4.74 -42.77
N ASP A 351 -18.65 4.23 -43.96
CA ASP A 351 -17.64 3.78 -44.92
C ASP A 351 -16.68 4.94 -45.23
N PRO A 352 -15.36 4.81 -45.01
CA PRO A 352 -14.39 5.87 -45.31
C PRO A 352 -14.37 6.27 -46.80
N ALA A 353 -14.95 5.47 -47.70
CA ALA A 353 -15.12 5.81 -49.11
C ALA A 353 -16.38 6.67 -49.40
N LEU A 354 -17.22 6.93 -48.40
CA LEU A 354 -18.46 7.68 -48.57
C LEU A 354 -18.17 9.17 -48.75
N VAL A 355 -18.41 9.70 -49.95
CA VAL A 355 -18.25 11.14 -50.26
C VAL A 355 -19.60 11.85 -50.08
N GLY A 356 -19.77 12.58 -48.98
CA GLY A 356 -20.96 13.37 -48.66
C GLY A 356 -21.67 12.94 -47.36
N PRO A 357 -22.73 13.63 -46.93
CA PRO A 357 -23.42 13.33 -45.68
C PRO A 357 -24.09 11.95 -45.72
N VAL A 358 -23.81 11.10 -44.73
CA VAL A 358 -24.30 9.71 -44.58
C VAL A 358 -25.80 9.60 -44.89
N PRO A 359 -26.35 8.62 -45.62
CA PRO A 359 -27.79 8.58 -45.94
C PRO A 359 -28.69 8.75 -44.72
N ARG A 360 -29.85 9.44 -44.87
CA ARG A 360 -30.76 9.73 -43.74
C ARG A 360 -31.17 8.48 -42.97
N GLU A 361 -31.52 7.42 -43.69
CA GLU A 361 -31.91 6.14 -43.08
C GLU A 361 -30.79 5.55 -42.22
N VAL A 362 -29.54 5.58 -42.70
CA VAL A 362 -28.36 5.13 -41.95
C VAL A 362 -28.12 6.02 -40.72
N PHE A 363 -28.24 7.34 -40.88
CA PHE A 363 -28.13 8.28 -39.78
C PHE A 363 -29.17 8.03 -38.68
N ASP A 364 -30.44 7.89 -39.08
CA ASP A 364 -31.58 7.67 -38.19
C ASP A 364 -31.50 6.32 -37.46
N ILE A 365 -31.06 5.26 -38.14
CA ILE A 365 -30.87 3.92 -37.54
C ILE A 365 -29.73 3.97 -36.52
N CYS A 366 -28.60 4.57 -36.87
CA CYS A 366 -27.46 4.67 -35.95
C CYS A 366 -27.80 5.54 -34.73
N LEU A 367 -28.41 6.71 -34.91
CA LEU A 367 -28.84 7.57 -33.81
C LEU A 367 -29.78 6.81 -32.86
N GLN A 368 -30.73 6.06 -33.41
CA GLN A 368 -31.62 5.24 -32.60
C GLN A 368 -30.87 4.16 -31.81
N ARG A 369 -29.94 3.44 -32.45
CA ARG A 369 -29.16 2.38 -31.78
C ARG A 369 -28.28 2.92 -30.66
N LEU A 370 -27.55 4.01 -30.91
CA LEU A 370 -26.72 4.67 -29.90
C LEU A 370 -27.59 5.16 -28.73
N THR A 371 -28.73 5.80 -29.02
CA THR A 371 -29.65 6.29 -27.97
C THR A 371 -30.24 5.13 -27.17
N THR A 372 -30.71 4.06 -27.83
CA THR A 372 -31.26 2.88 -27.14
C THR A 372 -30.21 2.22 -26.25
N MET A 373 -28.98 2.06 -26.73
CA MET A 373 -27.88 1.51 -25.93
C MET A 373 -27.64 2.38 -24.69
N MET A 374 -27.46 3.69 -24.87
CA MET A 374 -27.16 4.63 -23.78
C MET A 374 -28.28 4.78 -22.75
N VAL A 375 -29.54 4.61 -23.15
CA VAL A 375 -30.71 4.84 -22.28
C VAL A 375 -31.20 3.55 -21.59
N SER A 376 -30.98 2.37 -22.18
CA SER A 376 -31.67 1.15 -21.72
C SER A 376 -30.85 -0.14 -21.70
N GLU A 377 -29.61 -0.16 -22.19
CA GLU A 377 -28.85 -1.41 -22.31
C GLU A 377 -27.49 -1.37 -21.60
N ILE A 378 -26.96 -0.20 -21.20
CA ILE A 378 -25.66 -0.08 -20.51
C ILE A 378 -25.68 -0.36 -19.00
N ASP A 379 -26.86 -0.58 -18.42
CA ASP A 379 -27.09 -0.89 -17.00
C ASP A 379 -27.23 -2.39 -16.72
N HIS A 380 -27.13 -3.24 -17.74
CA HIS A 380 -27.32 -4.68 -17.58
C HIS A 380 -26.23 -5.36 -16.73
N GLU A 381 -26.62 -6.44 -16.05
CA GLU A 381 -25.78 -7.13 -15.05
C GLU A 381 -24.42 -7.59 -15.59
N GLU A 382 -24.27 -7.86 -16.89
CA GLU A 382 -22.99 -8.30 -17.45
C GLU A 382 -21.96 -7.16 -17.57
N LEU A 383 -22.42 -5.91 -17.73
CA LEU A 383 -21.58 -4.71 -17.84
C LEU A 383 -21.37 -3.96 -16.52
N VAL A 384 -22.29 -4.05 -15.56
CA VAL A 384 -22.15 -3.38 -14.24
C VAL A 384 -22.04 -4.35 -13.06
N GLY A 385 -22.28 -5.65 -13.28
CA GLY A 385 -22.30 -6.69 -12.25
C GLY A 385 -23.70 -6.93 -11.67
N GLY A 386 -24.01 -8.18 -11.32
CA GLY A 386 -25.25 -8.53 -10.61
C GLY A 386 -25.19 -8.20 -9.11
N SER A 387 -26.34 -8.21 -8.44
CA SER A 387 -26.47 -7.86 -7.01
C SER A 387 -26.21 -9.03 -6.03
N GLY A 388 -25.60 -10.13 -6.49
CA GLY A 388 -25.27 -11.27 -5.63
C GLY A 388 -25.04 -12.56 -6.42
N PRO A 389 -24.63 -13.67 -5.77
CA PRO A 389 -24.43 -13.85 -4.32
C PRO A 389 -23.13 -13.23 -3.77
N PHE A 390 -23.17 -12.80 -2.50
CA PHE A 390 -22.01 -12.25 -1.79
C PHE A 390 -21.27 -13.36 -1.04
N ALA A 391 -20.16 -13.83 -1.61
CA ALA A 391 -19.23 -14.73 -0.93
C ALA A 391 -17.78 -14.35 -1.26
N PRO A 392 -16.80 -14.72 -0.39
CA PRO A 392 -15.37 -14.49 -0.60
C PRO A 392 -14.83 -14.95 -1.96
N GLU A 393 -15.31 -16.08 -2.50
CA GLU A 393 -14.83 -16.56 -3.80
C GLU A 393 -15.29 -15.66 -4.95
N PHE A 394 -16.54 -15.19 -4.90
CA PHE A 394 -17.09 -14.28 -5.90
C PHE A 394 -16.40 -12.93 -5.83
N LEU A 395 -16.22 -12.35 -4.63
CA LEU A 395 -15.51 -11.07 -4.48
C LEU A 395 -14.11 -11.14 -5.10
N ARG A 396 -13.36 -12.23 -4.91
CA ARG A 396 -12.02 -12.38 -5.51
C ARG A 396 -12.04 -12.41 -7.03
N ARG A 397 -13.06 -13.04 -7.63
CA ARG A 397 -13.26 -13.02 -9.09
C ARG A 397 -13.62 -11.62 -9.57
N GLU A 398 -14.57 -10.96 -8.91
CA GLU A 398 -15.07 -9.65 -9.34
C GLU A 398 -14.04 -8.53 -9.13
N THR A 399 -13.25 -8.61 -8.06
CA THR A 399 -12.10 -7.71 -7.82
C THR A 399 -10.90 -8.01 -8.72
N GLY A 400 -10.94 -9.06 -9.55
CA GLY A 400 -9.96 -9.32 -10.60
C GLY A 400 -10.24 -8.58 -11.91
N LEU A 401 -11.41 -7.95 -12.05
CA LEU A 401 -11.80 -7.18 -13.24
C LEU A 401 -11.68 -5.66 -12.98
N VAL A 402 -11.91 -4.85 -14.00
CA VAL A 402 -11.98 -3.38 -13.85
C VAL A 402 -13.19 -3.01 -13.01
N SER A 403 -13.02 -2.15 -12.00
CA SER A 403 -14.08 -1.77 -11.04
C SER A 403 -15.40 -1.42 -11.69
N TRP A 404 -15.36 -0.56 -12.72
CA TRP A 404 -16.55 -0.06 -13.40
C TRP A 404 -17.40 -1.17 -14.05
N GLN A 405 -16.78 -2.30 -14.41
CA GLN A 405 -17.48 -3.46 -14.95
C GLN A 405 -18.30 -4.23 -13.90
N ARG A 406 -18.00 -4.00 -12.62
CA ARG A 406 -18.57 -4.72 -11.47
C ARG A 406 -19.08 -3.79 -10.38
N ALA A 407 -19.34 -2.54 -10.72
CA ALA A 407 -19.69 -1.48 -9.78
C ALA A 407 -20.92 -1.84 -8.92
N ALA A 408 -21.99 -2.37 -9.53
CA ALA A 408 -23.20 -2.77 -8.82
C ALA A 408 -22.95 -3.96 -7.87
N TYR A 409 -22.14 -4.94 -8.29
CA TYR A 409 -21.74 -6.05 -7.41
C TYR A 409 -20.92 -5.55 -6.22
N LEU A 410 -19.93 -4.69 -6.47
CA LEU A 410 -19.00 -4.18 -5.47
C LEU A 410 -19.72 -3.31 -4.42
N ASP A 411 -20.63 -2.44 -4.87
CA ASP A 411 -21.47 -1.62 -3.98
C ASP A 411 -22.45 -2.48 -3.19
N GLY A 412 -23.07 -3.49 -3.81
CA GLY A 412 -23.91 -4.46 -3.10
C GLY A 412 -23.14 -5.26 -2.05
N HIS A 413 -21.91 -5.67 -2.37
CA HIS A 413 -21.02 -6.33 -1.42
C HIS A 413 -20.64 -5.37 -0.28
N LEU A 414 -20.38 -4.10 -0.58
CA LEU A 414 -20.08 -3.07 0.43
C LEU A 414 -21.26 -2.85 1.37
N ASP A 415 -22.49 -2.67 0.85
CA ASP A 415 -23.70 -2.51 1.66
C ASP A 415 -23.92 -3.73 2.57
N TRP A 416 -23.75 -4.95 2.03
CA TRP A 416 -23.84 -6.19 2.79
C TRP A 416 -22.78 -6.27 3.91
N ARG A 417 -21.51 -5.94 3.61
CA ARG A 417 -20.41 -5.96 4.57
C ARG A 417 -20.57 -4.92 5.66
N LEU A 418 -20.97 -3.71 5.28
CA LEU A 418 -21.18 -2.59 6.20
C LEU A 418 -22.54 -2.69 6.91
N GLN A 419 -23.40 -3.63 6.53
CA GLN A 419 -24.77 -3.81 7.04
C GLN A 419 -25.56 -2.50 7.03
N SER A 420 -25.44 -1.73 5.94
CA SER A 420 -25.95 -0.35 5.90
C SER A 420 -27.43 -0.28 5.55
N GLY A 421 -27.93 -1.25 4.77
CA GLY A 421 -29.35 -1.36 4.42
C GLY A 421 -29.81 -0.31 3.41
N CYS A 422 -28.87 0.23 2.62
CA CYS A 422 -29.12 1.34 1.70
C CYS A 422 -29.71 0.89 0.34
N GLY A 423 -29.67 -0.41 0.04
CA GLY A 423 -29.96 -0.91 -1.31
C GLY A 423 -28.81 -0.60 -2.27
N VAL A 424 -28.79 -1.22 -3.45
CA VAL A 424 -27.76 -0.94 -4.48
C VAL A 424 -28.27 0.20 -5.37
N PRO A 425 -27.47 1.24 -5.68
CA PRO A 425 -27.91 2.32 -6.55
C PRO A 425 -28.09 1.80 -7.99
N GLN A 426 -28.84 2.56 -8.79
CA GLN A 426 -28.91 2.28 -10.23
C GLN A 426 -27.57 2.61 -10.86
N TRP A 427 -27.00 1.62 -11.55
CA TRP A 427 -25.66 1.71 -12.12
C TRP A 427 -25.72 1.84 -13.62
N LEU A 428 -24.99 2.84 -14.11
CA LEU A 428 -24.68 3.05 -15.50
C LEU A 428 -23.16 2.85 -15.66
N ASN A 429 -22.74 2.05 -16.65
CA ASN A 429 -21.31 1.87 -16.90
C ASN A 429 -20.70 3.16 -17.47
N ALA A 430 -19.99 3.90 -16.61
CA ALA A 430 -19.39 5.19 -16.93
C ALA A 430 -18.44 5.15 -18.13
N LEU A 431 -17.70 4.05 -18.27
CA LEU A 431 -16.71 3.89 -19.34
C LEU A 431 -17.42 3.69 -20.69
N GLU A 432 -18.37 2.76 -20.76
CA GLU A 432 -19.15 2.52 -22.00
C GLU A 432 -19.96 3.75 -22.40
N TRP A 433 -20.58 4.43 -21.43
CA TRP A 433 -21.34 5.64 -21.72
C TRP A 433 -20.45 6.75 -22.29
N SER A 434 -19.23 6.93 -21.77
CA SER A 434 -18.28 7.91 -22.31
C SER A 434 -17.83 7.58 -23.74
N ILE A 435 -17.65 6.29 -24.05
CA ILE A 435 -17.31 5.82 -25.40
C ILE A 435 -18.48 6.12 -26.35
N LEU A 436 -19.71 5.75 -25.96
CA LEU A 436 -20.90 5.99 -26.76
C LEU A 436 -21.17 7.49 -26.97
N ALA A 437 -20.94 8.32 -25.95
CA ALA A 437 -21.05 9.77 -26.05
C ALA A 437 -20.04 10.35 -27.07
N GLN A 438 -18.79 9.85 -27.10
CA GLN A 438 -17.81 10.23 -28.11
C GLN A 438 -18.27 9.84 -29.52
N TYR A 439 -18.76 8.62 -29.70
CA TYR A 439 -19.26 8.14 -30.99
C TYR A 439 -20.47 8.96 -31.47
N LEU A 440 -21.39 9.29 -30.55
CA LEU A 440 -22.53 10.16 -30.85
C LEU A 440 -22.07 11.57 -31.24
N ALA A 441 -21.09 12.13 -30.53
CA ALA A 441 -20.52 13.44 -30.81
C ALA A 441 -19.84 13.53 -32.17
N HIS A 442 -19.26 12.44 -32.65
CA HIS A 442 -18.70 12.38 -34.00
C HIS A 442 -19.78 12.15 -35.07
N TRP A 443 -20.79 11.32 -34.79
CA TRP A 443 -21.80 10.93 -35.78
C TRP A 443 -22.78 12.05 -36.10
N VAL A 444 -23.25 12.75 -35.08
CA VAL A 444 -24.32 13.76 -35.16
C VAL A 444 -23.96 14.91 -36.12
N PRO A 445 -22.75 15.52 -36.06
CA PRO A 445 -22.31 16.56 -37.01
C PRO A 445 -22.26 16.17 -38.49
N GLN A 446 -22.31 14.87 -38.83
CA GLN A 446 -22.35 14.44 -40.24
C GLN A 446 -23.65 14.88 -40.94
N ARG A 447 -24.70 15.25 -40.18
CA ARG A 447 -25.94 15.84 -40.70
C ARG A 447 -26.51 16.95 -39.81
N PRO A 448 -25.95 18.18 -39.89
CA PRO A 448 -26.38 19.30 -39.06
C PRO A 448 -27.86 19.71 -39.26
N ILE A 449 -28.45 19.42 -40.43
CA ILE A 449 -29.85 19.74 -40.73
C ILE A 449 -30.86 19.05 -39.79
N PHE A 450 -30.45 17.96 -39.13
CA PHE A 450 -31.35 17.21 -38.24
C PHE A 450 -31.32 17.67 -36.79
N PHE A 451 -30.53 18.70 -36.48
CA PHE A 451 -30.38 19.26 -35.15
C PHE A 451 -31.62 19.95 -34.61
N ASP A 452 -32.59 20.30 -35.46
CA ASP A 452 -33.85 20.94 -35.06
C ASP A 452 -35.04 19.97 -34.99
N THR A 453 -34.80 18.67 -35.27
CA THR A 453 -35.86 17.67 -35.22
C THR A 453 -36.29 17.38 -33.78
N THR A 454 -37.59 17.13 -33.57
CA THR A 454 -38.10 16.67 -32.27
C THR A 454 -37.40 15.39 -31.83
N ARG A 455 -37.16 14.47 -32.77
CA ARG A 455 -36.45 13.21 -32.51
C ARG A 455 -35.06 13.41 -31.89
N TRP A 456 -34.27 14.36 -32.39
CA TRP A 456 -32.95 14.67 -31.80
C TRP A 456 -33.09 15.23 -30.39
N ARG A 457 -34.03 16.17 -30.18
CA ARG A 457 -34.31 16.74 -28.86
C ARG A 457 -34.73 15.67 -27.85
N ASP A 458 -35.72 14.85 -28.22
CA ASP A 458 -36.24 13.76 -27.38
C ASP A 458 -35.12 12.75 -27.04
N ALA A 459 -34.24 12.43 -27.99
CA ALA A 459 -33.10 11.53 -27.75
C ALA A 459 -32.08 12.14 -26.79
N THR A 460 -31.70 13.41 -26.97
CA THR A 460 -30.74 14.08 -26.07
C THR A 460 -31.30 14.28 -24.66
N GLU A 461 -32.58 14.62 -24.54
CA GLU A 461 -33.27 14.78 -23.25
C GLU A 461 -33.29 13.44 -22.51
N ALA A 462 -33.69 12.35 -23.18
CA ALA A 462 -33.68 11.01 -22.58
C ALA A 462 -32.28 10.55 -22.13
N ILE A 463 -31.21 10.82 -22.89
CA ILE A 463 -29.83 10.49 -22.50
C ILE A 463 -29.39 11.27 -21.27
N VAL A 464 -29.73 12.56 -21.20
CA VAL A 464 -29.41 13.43 -20.08
C VAL A 464 -30.19 13.03 -18.83
N ASP A 465 -31.50 12.77 -18.95
CA ASP A 465 -32.36 12.37 -17.84
C ASP A 465 -31.86 11.09 -17.17
N VAL A 466 -31.51 10.06 -17.95
CA VAL A 466 -30.97 8.79 -17.39
C VAL A 466 -29.63 8.99 -16.68
N LEU A 467 -28.77 9.87 -17.20
CA LEU A 467 -27.50 10.19 -16.53
C LEU A 467 -27.77 10.90 -15.20
N ASP A 468 -28.62 11.93 -15.21
CA ASP A 468 -28.92 12.75 -14.02
C ASP A 468 -29.61 11.89 -12.94
N ASP A 469 -30.57 11.02 -13.32
CA ASP A 469 -31.20 10.04 -12.44
C ASP A 469 -30.16 9.07 -11.81
N SER A 470 -29.19 8.59 -12.60
CA SER A 470 -28.14 7.69 -12.10
C SER A 470 -27.20 8.41 -11.12
N LEU A 471 -26.82 9.66 -11.41
CA LEU A 471 -25.98 10.48 -10.52
C LEU A 471 -26.69 10.80 -9.21
N GLU A 472 -27.98 11.15 -9.24
CA GLU A 472 -28.79 11.40 -8.05
C GLU A 472 -28.96 10.12 -7.21
N SER A 473 -29.23 8.98 -7.86
CA SER A 473 -29.32 7.66 -7.20
C SER A 473 -28.03 7.31 -6.46
N ARG A 474 -26.86 7.54 -7.10
CA ARG A 474 -25.55 7.28 -6.50
C ARG A 474 -25.22 8.24 -5.36
N SER A 475 -25.48 9.53 -5.53
CA SER A 475 -25.28 10.52 -4.47
C SER A 475 -26.12 10.19 -3.23
N SER A 476 -27.39 9.82 -3.43
CA SER A 476 -28.29 9.40 -2.36
C SER A 476 -27.82 8.13 -1.65
N TRP A 477 -27.22 7.20 -2.40
CA TRP A 477 -26.66 5.99 -1.83
C TRP A 477 -25.40 6.25 -1.00
N ILE A 478 -24.48 7.08 -1.49
CA ILE A 478 -23.29 7.50 -0.72
C ILE A 478 -23.72 8.20 0.56
N ASP A 479 -24.70 9.12 0.47
CA ASP A 479 -25.29 9.77 1.66
C ASP A 479 -25.86 8.76 2.66
N CYS A 480 -26.59 7.74 2.18
CA CYS A 480 -27.10 6.70 3.08
C CYS A 480 -25.98 5.93 3.80
N LEU A 481 -24.86 5.66 3.11
CA LEU A 481 -23.69 4.97 3.66
C LEU A 481 -22.91 5.83 4.66
N THR A 482 -22.64 7.10 4.31
CA THR A 482 -21.87 8.06 5.11
C THR A 482 -22.69 8.61 6.26
N GLY A 483 -23.99 8.82 6.03
CA GLY A 483 -24.96 9.44 6.93
C GLY A 483 -24.68 10.92 7.13
N MET A 484 -24.75 11.75 6.07
CA MET A 484 -24.38 13.18 6.13
C MET A 484 -25.07 13.89 7.30
N GLY A 485 -24.29 14.62 8.10
CA GLY A 485 -24.78 15.33 9.29
C GLY A 485 -25.26 14.42 10.45
N GLY A 486 -25.02 13.11 10.38
CA GLY A 486 -25.35 12.10 11.39
C GLY A 486 -24.18 11.65 12.27
N GLN A 487 -24.35 10.53 12.98
CA GLN A 487 -23.29 9.90 13.79
C GLN A 487 -22.41 8.89 13.02
N ARG A 488 -22.74 8.58 11.77
CA ARG A 488 -22.02 7.58 10.97
C ARG A 488 -20.72 8.19 10.43
N ARG A 489 -19.65 7.39 10.39
CA ARG A 489 -18.38 7.76 9.75
C ARG A 489 -18.45 7.42 8.26
N ASP A 490 -17.67 8.13 7.44
CA ASP A 490 -17.54 7.83 6.00
C ASP A 490 -17.08 6.37 5.74
N PRO A 491 -17.43 5.78 4.58
CA PRO A 491 -17.24 4.36 4.32
C PRO A 491 -15.77 3.95 4.26
N ILE A 492 -14.85 4.85 3.90
CA ILE A 492 -13.41 4.57 3.87
C ILE A 492 -12.90 4.40 5.31
N LEU A 493 -13.22 5.31 6.22
CA LEU A 493 -12.84 5.19 7.64
C LEU A 493 -13.42 3.91 8.26
N ARG A 494 -14.66 3.55 7.93
CA ARG A 494 -15.27 2.30 8.40
C ARG A 494 -14.49 1.08 7.91
N LEU A 495 -14.12 1.03 6.63
CA LEU A 495 -13.30 -0.07 6.08
C LEU A 495 -11.89 -0.11 6.69
N LEU A 496 -11.27 1.04 6.97
CA LEU A 496 -10.00 1.10 7.69
C LEU A 496 -10.12 0.51 9.10
N ASP A 497 -11.22 0.78 9.81
CA ASP A 497 -11.50 0.19 11.14
C ASP A 497 -11.73 -1.35 11.06
N HIS A 498 -12.23 -1.86 9.92
CA HIS A 498 -12.31 -3.31 9.66
C HIS A 498 -10.93 -3.92 9.35
N LEU A 499 -10.13 -3.26 8.53
CA LEU A 499 -8.76 -3.66 8.21
C LEU A 499 -7.87 -3.69 9.45
N GLU A 500 -7.94 -2.68 10.31
CA GLU A 500 -7.18 -2.62 11.55
C GLU A 500 -7.47 -3.82 12.47
N ARG A 501 -8.76 -4.18 12.60
CA ARG A 501 -9.19 -5.38 13.33
C ARG A 501 -8.66 -6.65 12.67
N ALA A 502 -8.72 -6.77 11.35
CA ALA A 502 -8.21 -7.92 10.61
C ALA A 502 -6.69 -8.09 10.81
N HIS A 503 -5.93 -7.00 10.84
CA HIS A 503 -4.50 -7.02 11.21
C HIS A 503 -4.28 -7.46 12.66
N GLY A 504 -5.13 -7.05 13.60
CA GLY A 504 -5.10 -7.52 14.98
C GLY A 504 -5.32 -9.05 15.07
N VAL A 505 -6.30 -9.58 14.34
CA VAL A 505 -6.53 -11.04 14.26
C VAL A 505 -5.33 -11.75 13.65
N LEU A 506 -4.76 -11.21 12.55
CA LEU A 506 -3.58 -11.79 11.92
C LEU A 506 -2.39 -11.86 12.89
N ALA A 507 -2.17 -10.83 13.69
CA ALA A 507 -1.10 -10.81 14.69
C ALA A 507 -1.26 -11.94 15.71
N THR A 508 -2.48 -12.15 16.23
CA THR A 508 -2.78 -13.23 17.18
C THR A 508 -2.51 -14.60 16.57
N VAL A 509 -3.05 -14.90 15.37
CA VAL A 509 -2.89 -16.22 14.76
C VAL A 509 -1.46 -16.51 14.29
N LEU A 510 -0.68 -15.48 13.95
CA LEU A 510 0.75 -15.63 13.67
C LEU A 510 1.55 -15.93 14.94
N GLN A 511 1.21 -15.29 16.07
CA GLN A 511 1.83 -15.60 17.35
C GLN A 511 1.51 -17.03 17.78
N GLU A 512 0.24 -17.45 17.70
CA GLU A 512 -0.16 -18.84 18.00
C GLU A 512 0.55 -19.84 17.10
N ALA A 513 0.72 -19.52 15.81
CA ALA A 513 1.47 -20.36 14.87
C ALA A 513 2.97 -20.46 15.22
N GLN A 514 3.59 -19.38 15.70
CA GLN A 514 4.96 -19.40 16.19
C GLN A 514 5.09 -20.22 17.46
N ASP A 515 4.17 -20.04 18.41
CA ASP A 515 4.19 -20.75 19.69
C ASP A 515 4.00 -22.26 19.46
N GLN A 516 3.13 -22.65 18.53
CA GLN A 516 2.97 -24.04 18.12
C GLN A 516 4.25 -24.60 17.48
N PHE A 517 4.87 -23.85 16.56
CA PHE A 517 6.14 -24.27 15.95
C PHE A 517 7.23 -24.45 17.02
N HIS A 518 7.32 -23.53 17.98
CA HIS A 518 8.27 -23.62 19.09
C HIS A 518 8.02 -24.88 19.93
N ALA A 519 6.77 -25.16 20.27
CA ALA A 519 6.39 -26.37 21.02
C ALA A 519 6.67 -27.66 20.25
N ASP A 520 6.57 -27.66 18.92
CA ASP A 520 6.82 -28.83 18.08
C ASP A 520 8.32 -29.16 17.94
N VAL A 521 9.18 -28.14 17.99
CA VAL A 521 10.64 -28.29 17.78
C VAL A 521 11.45 -28.28 19.06
N THR A 522 10.84 -27.96 20.21
CA THR A 522 11.51 -27.90 21.51
C THR A 522 10.91 -28.88 22.52
N ARG A 523 11.69 -29.22 23.55
CA ARG A 523 11.21 -30.02 24.68
C ARG A 523 10.27 -29.22 25.58
N PRO A 524 9.33 -29.87 26.29
CA PRO A 524 8.49 -29.21 27.28
C PRO A 524 9.32 -28.45 28.32
N GLY A 525 8.92 -27.20 28.61
CA GLY A 525 9.62 -26.33 29.54
C GLY A 525 10.86 -25.62 28.98
N ALA A 526 11.15 -25.77 27.67
CA ALA A 526 12.19 -25.01 26.99
C ALA A 526 11.93 -23.50 27.08
N ASP A 527 12.98 -22.73 27.33
CA ASP A 527 12.94 -21.27 27.45
C ASP A 527 13.87 -20.57 26.45
N LEU A 528 14.28 -21.29 25.41
CA LEU A 528 15.13 -20.76 24.35
C LEU A 528 14.35 -19.86 23.38
N ASP A 529 15.04 -18.84 22.91
CA ASP A 529 14.63 -17.96 21.83
C ASP A 529 15.32 -18.42 20.52
N LEU A 530 14.51 -18.82 19.53
CA LEU A 530 15.01 -19.32 18.25
C LEU A 530 15.71 -18.23 17.42
N ASP A 531 15.46 -16.95 17.72
CA ASP A 531 16.04 -15.81 17.00
C ASP A 531 17.32 -15.29 17.66
N ARG A 532 17.71 -15.85 18.81
CA ARG A 532 18.95 -15.49 19.51
C ARG A 532 20.09 -16.46 19.23
N PRO A 533 21.34 -15.98 19.31
CA PRO A 533 22.52 -16.83 19.18
C PRO A 533 22.60 -17.89 20.30
N ALA A 534 23.49 -18.86 20.13
CA ALA A 534 23.69 -19.99 21.05
C ALA A 534 24.36 -19.60 22.38
N ASP A 535 24.73 -18.33 22.59
CA ASP A 535 25.24 -17.80 23.85
C ASP A 535 24.12 -17.44 24.86
N GLN A 536 22.85 -17.62 24.45
CA GLN A 536 21.69 -17.37 25.30
C GLN A 536 21.70 -18.22 26.58
N VAL A 537 21.43 -17.59 27.71
CA VAL A 537 21.41 -18.26 29.01
C VAL A 537 20.04 -18.89 29.25
N THR A 538 20.03 -20.18 29.57
CA THR A 538 18.80 -20.96 29.78
C THR A 538 18.59 -21.34 31.25
N ALA A 539 17.34 -21.25 31.71
CA ALA A 539 16.89 -21.78 32.99
C ALA A 539 16.30 -23.20 32.87
N TYR A 540 16.24 -23.76 31.66
CA TYR A 540 15.69 -25.07 31.33
C TYR A 540 16.17 -26.21 32.23
N ARG A 541 15.23 -27.06 32.64
CA ARG A 541 15.50 -28.26 33.44
C ARG A 541 14.76 -29.44 32.82
N PRO A 542 15.47 -30.51 32.42
CA PRO A 542 14.82 -31.72 31.96
C PRO A 542 13.94 -32.30 33.08
N GLU A 543 12.64 -32.49 32.80
CA GLU A 543 11.73 -33.12 33.76
C GLU A 543 12.11 -34.58 33.98
N GLY A 544 12.16 -35.01 35.25
CA GLY A 544 12.37 -36.41 35.61
C GLY A 544 13.81 -36.93 35.45
N LEU A 545 14.81 -36.07 35.23
CA LEU A 545 16.20 -36.49 35.20
C LEU A 545 16.67 -36.96 36.59
N LEU A 546 17.15 -38.21 36.66
CA LEU A 546 17.67 -38.85 37.87
C LEU A 546 19.10 -39.32 37.64
N VAL A 547 19.91 -39.34 38.69
CA VAL A 547 21.21 -39.99 38.68
C VAL A 547 21.02 -41.48 38.95
N ARG A 548 21.40 -42.32 37.99
CA ARG A 548 21.26 -43.79 38.06
C ARG A 548 22.62 -44.50 38.07
N PRO A 549 22.69 -45.79 38.40
CA PRO A 549 23.90 -46.58 38.18
C PRO A 549 24.31 -46.59 36.70
N CYS A 550 25.57 -46.33 36.37
CA CYS A 550 26.06 -46.49 35.00
C CYS A 550 26.10 -48.00 34.64
N PRO A 551 25.63 -48.42 33.46
CA PRO A 551 25.44 -49.84 33.12
C PRO A 551 26.74 -50.66 33.04
N GLU A 552 27.86 -50.02 32.72
CA GLU A 552 29.16 -50.69 32.48
C GLU A 552 30.19 -50.47 33.59
N LEU A 553 29.83 -49.78 34.68
CA LEU A 553 30.74 -49.44 35.76
C LEU A 553 30.42 -50.20 37.05
N GLU A 554 31.45 -50.45 37.86
CA GLU A 554 31.26 -51.09 39.17
C GLU A 554 30.44 -50.18 40.10
N THR A 555 29.30 -50.66 40.58
CA THR A 555 28.41 -49.89 41.48
C THR A 555 28.42 -50.41 42.91
N CYS A 556 29.24 -51.42 43.18
CA CYS A 556 29.31 -52.12 44.45
C CYS A 556 27.96 -52.49 45.09
N GLY A 557 27.04 -52.96 44.24
CA GLY A 557 25.70 -53.36 44.65
C GLY A 557 24.71 -52.21 44.83
N ALA A 558 25.10 -50.96 44.61
CA ALA A 558 24.20 -49.81 44.68
C ALA A 558 23.26 -49.74 43.47
N ARG A 559 21.97 -49.51 43.74
CA ARG A 559 20.91 -49.35 42.73
C ARG A 559 20.00 -48.14 43.00
N ALA A 560 20.44 -47.23 43.87
CA ALA A 560 19.70 -46.03 44.22
C ALA A 560 19.50 -45.12 43.00
N GLU A 561 18.32 -44.53 42.89
CA GLU A 561 18.03 -43.42 41.97
C GLU A 561 18.07 -42.12 42.77
N LEU A 562 18.97 -41.21 42.37
CA LEU A 562 19.25 -40.02 43.15
C LEU A 562 18.68 -38.78 42.45
N PRO A 563 17.98 -37.88 43.16
CA PRO A 563 17.39 -36.68 42.56
C PRO A 563 18.46 -35.68 42.13
N VAL A 564 18.29 -35.09 40.95
CA VAL A 564 19.17 -34.06 40.40
C VAL A 564 18.78 -32.67 40.94
N SER A 565 19.75 -31.83 41.29
CA SER A 565 19.50 -30.41 41.60
C SER A 565 19.82 -29.49 40.43
N ARG A 566 19.24 -28.28 40.46
CA ARG A 566 19.55 -27.19 39.51
C ARG A 566 21.05 -26.94 39.39
N ALA A 567 21.74 -26.97 40.53
CA ALA A 567 23.15 -26.64 40.57
C ALA A 567 24.01 -27.78 39.98
N LEU A 568 23.56 -29.03 40.09
CA LEU A 568 24.23 -30.15 39.43
C LEU A 568 24.13 -30.04 37.90
N LEU A 569 22.97 -29.63 37.38
CA LEU A 569 22.77 -29.35 35.95
C LEU A 569 23.65 -28.20 35.44
N SER A 570 24.00 -27.23 36.29
CA SER A 570 24.92 -26.15 35.91
C SER A 570 26.36 -26.60 35.66
N ARG A 571 26.68 -27.88 35.89
CA ARG A 571 27.97 -28.48 35.49
C ARG A 571 28.03 -28.82 34.01
N PHE A 572 26.90 -28.94 33.33
CA PHE A 572 26.87 -29.01 31.87
C PHE A 572 27.14 -27.62 31.29
N PRO A 573 28.07 -27.49 30.32
CA PRO A 573 28.20 -26.26 29.55
C PRO A 573 26.87 -25.90 28.87
N ASN A 574 26.63 -24.59 28.69
CA ASN A 574 25.36 -24.07 28.19
C ASN A 574 24.93 -24.69 26.86
N ALA A 575 25.88 -24.97 25.95
CA ALA A 575 25.61 -25.59 24.65
C ALA A 575 24.87 -26.94 24.76
N TYR A 576 25.19 -27.76 25.76
CA TYR A 576 24.50 -29.05 25.97
C TYR A 576 23.08 -28.88 26.50
N LEU A 577 22.84 -27.85 27.33
CA LEU A 577 21.49 -27.52 27.81
C LEU A 577 20.60 -27.01 26.67
N LEU A 578 21.16 -26.23 25.74
CA LEU A 578 20.44 -25.79 24.54
C LEU A 578 20.19 -26.94 23.57
N ALA A 579 21.19 -27.80 23.34
CA ALA A 579 21.06 -28.97 22.47
C ALA A 579 19.99 -29.96 22.97
N ASP A 580 19.88 -30.16 24.29
CA ASP A 580 18.83 -30.98 24.89
C ASP A 580 17.44 -30.38 24.60
N GLN A 581 17.26 -29.07 24.82
CA GLN A 581 15.99 -28.40 24.54
C GLN A 581 15.56 -28.48 23.08
N LEU A 582 16.52 -28.40 22.14
CA LEU A 582 16.28 -28.57 20.71
C LEU A 582 16.10 -30.03 20.27
N ALA A 583 16.03 -30.96 21.23
CA ALA A 583 15.93 -32.40 21.00
C ALA A 583 17.04 -32.98 20.09
N MET A 584 18.22 -32.33 20.06
CA MET A 584 19.39 -32.81 19.30
C MET A 584 20.10 -33.98 20.00
N GLY A 585 19.76 -34.21 21.26
CA GLY A 585 20.24 -35.32 22.08
C GLY A 585 19.56 -35.31 23.44
N SER A 586 20.11 -36.05 24.39
CA SER A 586 19.61 -36.07 25.77
C SER A 586 20.73 -36.04 26.80
N LEU A 587 20.53 -35.24 27.85
CA LEU A 587 21.40 -35.22 29.02
C LEU A 587 21.18 -36.48 29.85
N GLN A 588 22.27 -37.10 30.29
CA GLN A 588 22.24 -38.22 31.21
C GLN A 588 23.21 -37.98 32.37
N LEU A 589 22.80 -38.43 33.56
CA LEU A 589 23.62 -38.43 34.76
C LEU A 589 23.62 -39.84 35.33
N CYS A 590 24.81 -40.38 35.56
CA CYS A 590 24.95 -41.67 36.22
C CYS A 590 26.12 -41.66 37.20
N TYR A 591 26.13 -42.64 38.12
CA TYR A 591 27.25 -42.88 39.01
C TYR A 591 27.86 -44.26 38.80
N GLY A 592 29.17 -44.37 39.00
CA GLY A 592 29.92 -45.60 38.83
C GLY A 592 31.21 -45.58 39.63
N ASN A 593 32.01 -46.64 39.46
CA ASN A 593 33.27 -46.85 40.20
C ASN A 593 33.09 -46.65 41.72
N VAL A 594 31.96 -47.16 42.24
CA VAL A 594 31.60 -47.08 43.65
C VAL A 594 32.45 -48.06 44.43
N GLY A 595 33.17 -47.59 45.44
CA GLY A 595 34.04 -48.44 46.25
C GLY A 595 34.50 -47.78 47.54
N TRP A 596 35.10 -48.58 48.40
CA TRP A 596 35.70 -48.11 49.65
C TRP A 596 37.18 -47.79 49.43
N VAL A 597 37.59 -46.59 49.82
CA VAL A 597 38.97 -46.09 49.71
C VAL A 597 39.50 -45.70 51.09
N GLN A 598 40.81 -45.44 51.18
CA GLN A 598 41.48 -45.10 52.45
C GLN A 598 41.13 -46.12 53.55
N ARG A 599 41.28 -47.40 53.20
CA ARG A 599 40.80 -48.53 53.99
C ARG A 599 41.82 -48.89 55.07
N GLU A 600 41.31 -49.26 56.23
CA GLU A 600 42.10 -49.74 57.37
C GLU A 600 41.38 -50.89 58.08
N THR A 601 42.15 -51.79 58.67
CA THR A 601 41.63 -52.89 59.49
C THR A 601 41.75 -52.57 60.97
N ARG A 602 40.71 -52.87 61.73
CA ARG A 602 40.73 -52.84 63.20
C ARG A 602 40.36 -54.22 63.75
N PRO A 603 41.00 -54.71 64.82
CA PRO A 603 40.62 -55.98 65.45
C PRO A 603 39.15 -55.96 65.86
N ALA A 604 38.38 -56.98 65.48
CA ALA A 604 36.96 -57.01 65.82
C ALA A 604 36.72 -57.26 67.31
N ARG A 605 37.66 -57.93 67.98
CA ARG A 605 37.69 -58.18 69.43
C ARG A 605 39.13 -58.15 69.94
N ALA A 606 39.31 -57.78 71.20
CA ALA A 606 40.62 -57.84 71.86
C ALA A 606 41.10 -59.30 71.97
N GLY A 607 42.24 -59.62 71.34
CA GLY A 607 42.88 -60.94 71.40
C GLY A 607 42.44 -61.97 70.34
N ASP A 608 41.65 -61.56 69.33
CA ASP A 608 41.30 -62.41 68.18
C ASP A 608 41.89 -61.81 66.89
N GLU A 609 42.92 -62.46 66.35
CA GLU A 609 43.66 -62.00 65.16
C GLU A 609 43.03 -62.47 63.84
N ARG A 610 41.97 -63.30 63.87
CA ARG A 610 41.43 -63.93 62.66
C ARG A 610 40.23 -63.21 62.05
N VAL A 611 39.60 -62.31 62.79
CA VAL A 611 38.45 -61.50 62.33
C VAL A 611 38.69 -60.03 62.60
N VAL A 612 38.40 -59.19 61.60
CA VAL A 612 38.64 -57.76 61.65
C VAL A 612 37.44 -56.97 61.12
N ASN A 613 37.29 -55.75 61.64
CA ASN A 613 36.39 -54.74 61.12
C ASN A 613 37.18 -53.87 60.13
N TYR A 614 36.71 -53.79 58.89
CA TYR A 614 37.27 -52.93 57.87
C TYR A 614 36.54 -51.59 57.89
N HIS A 615 37.32 -50.52 58.04
CA HIS A 615 36.84 -49.15 57.97
C HIS A 615 37.38 -48.48 56.71
N GLY A 616 36.58 -47.61 56.08
CA GLY A 616 36.98 -46.90 54.88
C GLY A 616 36.02 -45.76 54.55
N HIS A 617 36.40 -44.93 53.59
CA HIS A 617 35.57 -43.85 53.08
C HIS A 617 34.93 -44.29 51.78
N LEU A 618 33.63 -44.03 51.60
CA LEU A 618 32.99 -44.32 50.33
C LEU A 618 33.48 -43.34 49.26
N SER A 619 33.84 -43.84 48.09
CA SER A 619 34.11 -43.03 46.91
C SER A 619 33.26 -43.52 45.74
N PHE A 620 32.85 -42.59 44.90
CA PHE A 620 32.17 -42.87 43.64
C PHE A 620 32.43 -41.75 42.64
N GLU A 621 32.23 -42.06 41.37
CA GLU A 621 32.31 -41.11 40.27
C GLU A 621 30.91 -40.73 39.82
N LEU A 622 30.66 -39.44 39.69
CA LEU A 622 29.50 -38.86 39.01
C LEU A 622 29.91 -38.55 37.57
N ILE A 623 29.13 -39.05 36.62
CA ILE A 623 29.38 -38.92 35.19
C ILE A 623 28.18 -38.22 34.57
N GLY A 624 28.43 -37.06 33.95
CA GLY A 624 27.47 -36.38 33.10
C GLY A 624 27.81 -36.67 31.64
N SER A 625 26.86 -37.23 30.90
CA SER A 625 27.01 -37.53 29.47
C SER A 625 25.92 -36.89 28.63
N PHE A 626 26.20 -36.71 27.35
CA PHE A 626 25.24 -36.30 26.34
C PHE A 626 25.09 -37.43 25.33
N VAL A 627 23.86 -37.90 25.13
CA VAL A 627 23.57 -39.02 24.23
C VAL A 627 22.94 -38.51 22.95
N ARG A 628 23.55 -38.85 21.82
CA ARG A 628 23.08 -38.54 20.46
C ARG A 628 23.30 -39.77 19.57
N ASP A 629 22.28 -40.16 18.81
CA ASP A 629 22.35 -41.31 17.88
C ASP A 629 22.91 -42.62 18.50
N ASP A 630 22.50 -42.91 19.74
CA ASP A 630 22.98 -44.04 20.57
C ASP A 630 24.47 -44.00 20.98
N GLU A 631 25.19 -42.92 20.67
CA GLU A 631 26.53 -42.65 21.17
C GLU A 631 26.48 -41.71 22.38
N ALA A 632 27.23 -42.06 23.44
CA ALA A 632 27.27 -41.30 24.68
C ALA A 632 28.63 -40.60 24.86
N ASP A 633 28.63 -39.28 24.74
CA ASP A 633 29.82 -38.46 24.99
C ASP A 633 29.89 -38.06 26.47
N VAL A 634 31.02 -38.33 27.12
CA VAL A 634 31.24 -37.93 28.53
C VAL A 634 31.61 -36.45 28.58
N ILE A 635 30.73 -35.64 29.19
CA ILE A 635 30.90 -34.18 29.28
C ILE A 635 31.70 -33.80 30.51
N PHE A 636 31.41 -34.45 31.63
CA PHE A 636 32.22 -34.32 32.82
C PHE A 636 32.25 -35.61 33.62
N ARG A 637 33.34 -35.80 34.35
CA ARG A 637 33.54 -36.90 35.29
C ARG A 637 34.15 -36.35 36.56
N GLN A 638 33.48 -36.57 37.69
CA GLN A 638 33.88 -36.03 38.99
C GLN A 638 33.88 -37.14 40.05
N ARG A 639 34.96 -37.28 40.80
CA ARG A 639 35.07 -38.27 41.88
C ARG A 639 34.86 -37.62 43.24
N LEU A 640 33.92 -38.15 44.01
CA LEU A 640 33.70 -37.75 45.40
C LEU A 640 34.32 -38.77 46.36
N VAL A 641 34.91 -38.29 47.45
CA VAL A 641 35.34 -39.13 48.59
C VAL A 641 34.67 -38.64 49.87
N ALA A 642 33.93 -39.54 50.53
CA ALA A 642 33.18 -39.24 51.75
C ALA A 642 34.08 -38.67 52.86
N SER A 643 33.49 -37.84 53.73
CA SER A 643 34.25 -37.18 54.80
C SER A 643 34.56 -38.08 56.00
N GLU A 644 33.64 -38.99 56.30
CA GLU A 644 33.71 -39.88 57.47
C GLU A 644 33.97 -41.32 57.06
N GLY A 645 34.89 -41.98 57.76
CA GLY A 645 35.12 -43.41 57.61
C GLY A 645 33.99 -44.23 58.24
N ARG A 646 33.49 -45.24 57.54
CA ARG A 646 32.44 -46.15 58.00
C ARG A 646 32.98 -47.57 58.16
N HIS A 647 32.43 -48.31 59.12
CA HIS A 647 32.62 -49.76 59.21
C HIS A 647 31.81 -50.43 58.11
N TYR A 648 32.46 -50.83 57.03
CA TYR A 648 31.76 -51.31 55.84
C TYR A 648 31.77 -52.83 55.67
N LEU A 649 32.76 -53.51 56.25
CA LEU A 649 32.92 -54.96 56.13
C LEU A 649 33.43 -55.54 57.45
N PHE A 650 32.79 -56.60 57.91
CA PHE A 650 33.33 -57.51 58.92
C PHE A 650 33.66 -58.83 58.23
N ALA A 651 34.94 -59.21 58.21
CA ALA A 651 35.42 -60.40 57.51
C ALA A 651 36.68 -61.01 58.15
N ALA A 652 37.23 -62.03 57.51
CA ALA A 652 38.51 -62.61 57.90
C ALA A 652 39.65 -61.58 57.85
N ALA A 653 40.65 -61.75 58.71
CA ALA A 653 41.89 -60.97 58.68
C ALA A 653 42.77 -61.42 57.50
N ASP A 654 42.44 -60.94 56.30
CA ASP A 654 43.12 -61.27 55.05
C ASP A 654 43.58 -59.98 54.34
N PRO A 655 44.89 -59.80 54.10
CA PRO A 655 45.39 -58.67 53.32
C PRO A 655 44.69 -58.50 51.97
N ALA A 656 44.28 -59.58 51.30
CA ALA A 656 43.58 -59.51 50.01
C ALA A 656 42.19 -58.86 50.12
N LEU A 657 41.52 -58.99 51.28
CA LEU A 657 40.23 -58.34 51.54
C LEU A 657 40.38 -56.85 51.84
N LEU A 658 41.53 -56.40 52.35
CA LEU A 658 41.82 -54.99 52.53
C LEU A 658 41.98 -54.27 51.19
N ASP A 659 42.53 -54.96 50.19
CA ASP A 659 42.74 -54.42 48.84
C ASP A 659 41.48 -54.44 47.97
N LEU A 660 40.44 -55.17 48.36
CA LEU A 660 39.16 -55.26 47.64
C LEU A 660 38.32 -53.99 47.81
N SER A 661 38.15 -53.21 46.72
CA SER A 661 37.43 -51.92 46.73
C SER A 661 35.94 -52.12 46.97
N CYS A 662 35.40 -53.21 46.41
CA CYS A 662 34.02 -53.58 46.55
C CYS A 662 33.85 -54.98 47.15
N PRO A 663 33.44 -55.09 48.43
CA PRO A 663 33.15 -56.38 49.06
C PRO A 663 31.72 -56.88 48.83
N HIS A 664 30.99 -56.31 47.87
CA HIS A 664 29.63 -56.75 47.54
C HIS A 664 29.64 -58.22 47.07
N GLY A 665 28.65 -59.00 47.52
CA GLY A 665 28.57 -60.43 47.22
C GLY A 665 29.27 -61.36 48.23
N LEU A 666 30.12 -60.83 49.11
CA LEU A 666 30.78 -61.62 50.17
C LEU A 666 29.88 -61.84 51.40
N ALA A 667 28.78 -61.09 51.52
CA ALA A 667 27.91 -61.17 52.69
C ALA A 667 27.29 -62.58 52.83
N GLY A 668 27.44 -63.19 54.01
CA GLY A 668 27.01 -64.56 54.27
C GLY A 668 28.06 -65.63 54.01
N ASP A 669 29.25 -65.28 53.51
CA ASP A 669 30.35 -66.23 53.39
C ASP A 669 30.84 -66.69 54.78
N PRO A 670 31.11 -67.99 54.98
CA PRO A 670 31.56 -68.51 56.26
C PRO A 670 33.04 -68.17 56.49
N ILE A 671 33.34 -67.63 57.67
CA ILE A 671 34.69 -67.36 58.15
C ILE A 671 35.06 -68.46 59.14
N ALA A 672 36.07 -69.26 58.81
CA ALA A 672 36.56 -70.29 59.70
C ALA A 672 37.47 -69.68 60.79
N SER A 673 36.98 -69.63 62.04
CA SER A 673 37.78 -69.24 63.21
C SER A 673 37.76 -70.31 64.31
N GLU A 674 38.74 -70.29 65.23
CA GLU A 674 38.84 -71.18 66.39
C GLU A 674 38.70 -70.36 67.69
N LEU A 675 38.44 -70.99 68.84
CA LEU A 675 38.34 -70.24 70.10
C LEU A 675 39.69 -69.60 70.51
N PRO A 676 39.69 -68.39 71.11
CA PRO A 676 40.91 -67.73 71.60
C PRO A 676 41.69 -68.61 72.59
N PRO A 677 43.04 -68.54 72.60
CA PRO A 677 43.87 -69.30 73.54
C PRO A 677 43.55 -68.91 75.00
N GLY A 678 43.31 -69.91 75.85
CA GLY A 678 42.98 -69.73 77.28
C GLY A 678 41.52 -69.96 77.69
N ARG A 679 40.65 -70.40 76.77
CA ARG A 679 39.25 -70.82 77.06
C ARG A 679 39.08 -72.36 77.00
N PRO A 680 38.12 -72.96 77.74
CA PRO A 680 37.88 -74.40 77.69
C PRO A 680 37.53 -74.85 76.25
N PRO A 681 38.06 -75.99 75.75
CA PRO A 681 37.78 -76.46 74.40
C PRO A 681 36.31 -76.88 74.27
N LEU A 682 35.53 -76.17 73.47
CA LEU A 682 34.27 -76.68 72.91
C LEU A 682 34.62 -77.53 71.68
N VAL A 683 33.99 -78.69 71.50
CA VAL A 683 34.21 -79.58 70.34
C VAL A 683 32.97 -79.54 69.43
N PRO A 684 33.10 -79.21 68.13
CA PRO A 684 34.31 -78.78 67.45
C PRO A 684 34.75 -77.38 67.91
N ASN A 685 36.07 -77.16 68.00
CA ASN A 685 36.68 -75.88 68.39
C ASN A 685 36.61 -74.87 67.22
N ARG A 686 35.40 -74.58 66.76
CA ARG A 686 35.15 -73.71 65.61
C ARG A 686 34.08 -72.69 65.96
N LEU A 687 34.42 -71.43 65.77
CA LEU A 687 33.48 -70.33 65.67
C LEU A 687 33.32 -70.02 64.18
N THR A 688 32.17 -70.34 63.62
CA THR A 688 31.82 -69.90 62.27
C THR A 688 31.24 -68.50 62.40
N TYR A 689 32.03 -67.50 61.99
CA TYR A 689 31.49 -66.18 61.74
C TYR A 689 30.96 -66.14 60.30
N PHE A 690 30.08 -65.19 60.03
CA PHE A 690 29.64 -64.90 58.67
C PHE A 690 30.09 -63.50 58.31
N VAL A 691 30.61 -63.34 57.10
CA VAL A 691 30.93 -62.02 56.56
C VAL A 691 29.66 -61.19 56.58
N SER A 692 29.76 -59.97 57.09
CA SER A 692 28.64 -59.02 57.11
C SER A 692 29.07 -57.68 56.54
N LEU A 693 28.11 -56.96 55.97
CA LEU A 693 28.27 -55.59 55.47
C LEU A 693 27.46 -54.67 56.38
N PRO A 694 28.04 -54.16 57.49
CA PRO A 694 27.31 -53.31 58.45
C PRO A 694 26.81 -52.01 57.80
N THR A 695 27.43 -51.58 56.71
CA THR A 695 27.04 -50.41 55.94
C THR A 695 27.23 -50.71 54.45
N THR A 696 26.15 -50.61 53.67
CA THR A 696 26.20 -50.78 52.22
C THR A 696 26.47 -49.44 51.52
N ALA A 697 27.05 -49.48 50.32
CA ALA A 697 27.28 -48.29 49.51
C ALA A 697 25.96 -47.57 49.16
N GLU A 698 24.91 -48.33 48.84
CA GLU A 698 23.57 -47.80 48.58
C GLU A 698 22.99 -47.03 49.76
N ALA A 699 23.09 -47.58 50.98
CA ALA A 699 22.59 -46.93 52.18
C ALA A 699 23.32 -45.61 52.45
N GLN A 700 24.63 -45.55 52.17
CA GLN A 700 25.40 -44.31 52.31
C GLN A 700 25.04 -43.28 51.24
N LEU A 701 24.85 -43.68 49.98
CA LEU A 701 24.40 -42.79 48.91
C LEU A 701 23.05 -42.16 49.27
N ILE A 702 22.05 -42.97 49.62
CA ILE A 702 20.72 -42.46 49.96
C ILE A 702 20.75 -41.58 51.22
N ALA A 703 21.49 -41.98 52.25
CA ALA A 703 21.51 -41.24 53.52
C ALA A 703 22.21 -39.89 53.44
N ASN A 704 23.13 -39.70 52.48
CA ASN A 704 23.98 -38.51 52.40
C ASN A 704 23.77 -37.66 51.14
N TRP A 705 22.96 -38.10 50.17
CA TRP A 705 22.82 -37.37 48.90
C TRP A 705 22.12 -36.01 49.04
N ASP A 706 20.86 -36.01 49.46
CA ASP A 706 20.02 -34.82 49.64
C ASP A 706 19.80 -34.45 51.12
N ARG A 707 20.33 -35.28 52.03
CA ARG A 707 20.22 -35.16 53.48
C ARG A 707 21.58 -35.52 54.11
N GLY A 708 21.72 -35.33 55.42
CA GLY A 708 22.95 -35.70 56.12
C GLY A 708 24.12 -34.81 55.71
N ALA A 709 25.10 -35.38 55.02
CA ALA A 709 26.27 -34.65 54.53
C ALA A 709 26.01 -33.82 53.25
N GLU A 710 24.85 -34.00 52.60
CA GLU A 710 24.43 -33.25 51.40
C GLU A 710 25.46 -33.32 50.25
N TRP A 711 25.92 -34.52 49.92
CA TRP A 711 26.93 -34.79 48.89
C TRP A 711 26.61 -34.17 47.53
N ARG A 712 25.32 -33.99 47.21
CA ARG A 712 24.88 -33.28 46.02
C ARG A 712 25.48 -31.87 45.91
N ASP A 713 25.64 -31.18 47.03
CA ASP A 713 26.11 -29.79 47.07
C ASP A 713 27.64 -29.71 47.05
N TRP A 714 28.34 -30.80 47.38
CA TRP A 714 29.80 -30.87 47.32
C TRP A 714 30.33 -30.82 45.88
N PHE A 715 29.56 -31.38 44.94
CA PHE A 715 29.82 -31.23 43.51
C PHE A 715 29.72 -29.77 43.04
N LEU A 716 29.18 -28.84 43.85
CA LEU A 716 29.09 -27.40 43.56
C LEU A 716 30.25 -26.64 44.16
N THR A 717 30.55 -26.92 45.43
CA THR A 717 31.60 -26.23 46.20
C THR A 717 33.00 -26.74 45.85
N GLY A 718 33.11 -27.93 45.24
CA GLY A 718 34.38 -28.59 45.00
C GLY A 718 34.97 -29.25 46.25
N ASP A 719 34.21 -29.33 47.34
CA ASP A 719 34.70 -29.92 48.59
C ASP A 719 34.81 -31.44 48.44
N ARG A 720 36.03 -31.99 48.56
CA ARG A 720 36.34 -33.42 48.37
C ARG A 720 35.85 -34.01 47.04
N VAL A 721 35.74 -33.16 46.01
CA VAL A 721 35.42 -33.55 44.64
C VAL A 721 36.62 -33.30 43.73
N GLU A 722 37.12 -34.35 43.10
CA GLU A 722 38.17 -34.30 42.09
C GLU A 722 37.54 -34.27 40.68
N VAL A 723 37.88 -33.27 39.86
CA VAL A 723 37.44 -33.22 38.45
C VAL A 723 38.40 -34.06 37.61
N LEU A 724 37.89 -35.14 37.03
CA LEU A 724 38.66 -36.07 36.19
C LEU A 724 38.59 -35.70 34.71
N GLU A 725 37.43 -35.22 34.26
CA GLU A 725 37.16 -34.84 32.86
C GLU A 725 36.16 -33.68 32.83
N GLN A 726 36.33 -32.74 31.91
CA GLN A 726 35.42 -31.63 31.66
C GLN A 726 35.57 -31.15 30.21
N GLN A 727 34.47 -31.13 29.46
CA GLN A 727 34.39 -30.54 28.13
C GLN A 727 33.83 -29.12 28.19
N GLU A 728 34.25 -28.25 27.27
CA GLU A 728 33.74 -26.86 27.16
C GLU A 728 32.56 -26.72 26.20
N GLY A 729 32.38 -27.66 25.26
CA GLY A 729 31.24 -27.68 24.33
C GLY A 729 31.31 -26.70 23.15
N ILE A 730 32.50 -26.19 22.79
CA ILE A 730 32.69 -25.21 21.70
C ILE A 730 32.15 -25.72 20.36
N GLU A 731 32.46 -26.97 19.99
CA GLU A 731 31.98 -27.56 18.72
C GLU A 731 30.46 -27.77 18.72
N LEU A 732 29.89 -28.15 19.87
CA LEU A 732 28.45 -28.29 20.00
C LEU A 732 27.76 -26.93 19.91
N ALA A 733 28.34 -25.86 20.46
CA ALA A 733 27.79 -24.51 20.36
C ALA A 733 27.61 -24.06 18.91
N LEU A 734 28.59 -24.32 18.04
CA LEU A 734 28.49 -24.04 16.60
C LEU A 734 27.37 -24.86 15.93
N THR A 735 27.20 -26.12 16.36
CA THR A 735 26.15 -26.99 15.83
C THR A 735 24.76 -26.51 16.29
N VAL A 736 24.63 -26.09 17.54
CA VAL A 736 23.40 -25.49 18.09
C VAL A 736 23.06 -24.19 17.37
N GLU A 737 24.05 -23.33 17.12
CA GLU A 737 23.85 -22.09 16.38
C GLU A 737 23.35 -22.34 14.94
N ALA A 738 23.95 -23.32 14.26
CA ALA A 738 23.49 -23.74 12.93
C ALA A 738 22.04 -24.28 12.97
N GLU A 739 21.68 -25.06 13.99
CA GLU A 739 20.31 -25.59 14.13
C GLU A 739 19.30 -24.49 14.47
N LEU A 740 19.63 -23.54 15.35
CA LEU A 740 18.79 -22.37 15.65
C LEU A 740 18.50 -21.57 14.37
N SER A 741 19.54 -21.27 13.58
CA SER A 741 19.40 -20.57 12.29
C SER A 741 18.55 -21.36 11.28
N SER A 742 18.73 -22.68 11.22
CA SER A 742 17.94 -23.60 10.39
C SER A 742 16.46 -23.61 10.78
N LEU A 743 16.17 -23.66 12.09
CA LEU A 743 14.81 -23.64 12.65
C LEU A 743 14.13 -22.30 12.44
N ALA A 744 14.82 -21.18 12.69
CA ALA A 744 14.30 -19.84 12.40
C ALA A 744 13.97 -19.70 10.90
N SER A 745 14.87 -20.12 10.02
CA SER A 745 14.63 -20.11 8.56
C SER A 745 13.49 -21.04 8.12
N ARG A 746 13.26 -22.15 8.83
CA ARG A 746 12.16 -23.08 8.57
C ARG A 746 10.83 -22.46 9.01
N ARG A 747 10.78 -21.85 10.20
CA ARG A 747 9.62 -21.11 10.73
C ARG A 747 9.21 -20.00 9.77
N GLU A 748 10.15 -19.14 9.37
CA GLU A 748 9.85 -18.01 8.46
C GLU A 748 9.30 -18.50 7.11
N ARG A 749 9.87 -19.56 6.53
CA ARG A 749 9.35 -20.14 5.29
C ARG A 749 7.94 -20.72 5.46
N GLN A 750 7.65 -21.36 6.59
CA GLN A 750 6.33 -21.92 6.88
C GLN A 750 5.28 -20.81 7.06
N LEU A 751 5.60 -19.78 7.84
CA LEU A 751 4.71 -18.63 8.04
C LEU A 751 4.47 -17.88 6.72
N ALA A 752 5.53 -17.57 5.98
CA ALA A 752 5.42 -16.91 4.68
C ALA A 752 4.61 -17.74 3.69
N GLY A 753 4.80 -19.06 3.67
CA GLY A 753 4.02 -19.97 2.82
C GLY A 753 2.52 -19.90 3.12
N ARG A 754 2.13 -19.86 4.40
CA ARG A 754 0.73 -19.72 4.82
C ARG A 754 0.14 -18.36 4.43
N LEU A 755 0.88 -17.27 4.59
CA LEU A 755 0.44 -15.92 4.19
C LEU A 755 0.28 -15.78 2.67
N LEU A 756 1.17 -16.41 1.88
CA LEU A 756 1.17 -16.31 0.42
C LEU A 756 0.14 -17.24 -0.24
N ASN A 757 -0.32 -18.28 0.45
CA ASN A 757 -1.25 -19.24 -0.13
C ASN A 757 -2.62 -18.60 -0.44
N PRO A 758 -3.17 -18.83 -1.64
CA PRO A 758 -4.55 -18.46 -1.93
C PRO A 758 -5.50 -19.38 -1.15
N ILE A 759 -6.62 -18.82 -0.67
CA ILE A 759 -7.64 -19.62 0.00
C ILE A 759 -8.37 -20.50 -1.00
N LEU A 760 -8.30 -21.80 -0.79
CA LEU A 760 -9.20 -22.77 -1.40
C LEU A 760 -10.49 -22.87 -0.56
N PRO A 761 -11.65 -23.21 -1.15
CA PRO A 761 -12.92 -23.31 -0.41
C PRO A 761 -12.90 -24.28 0.79
N SER A 762 -11.95 -25.22 0.83
CA SER A 762 -11.75 -26.18 1.91
C SER A 762 -10.67 -25.77 2.93
N ALA A 763 -10.05 -24.59 2.80
CA ALA A 763 -8.96 -24.18 3.65
C ALA A 763 -9.44 -23.81 5.05
N THR A 764 -8.85 -24.44 6.07
CA THR A 764 -9.14 -24.20 7.50
C THR A 764 -7.99 -23.53 8.23
N ASP A 765 -6.91 -23.20 7.52
CA ASP A 765 -5.70 -22.62 8.10
C ASP A 765 -5.97 -21.20 8.64
N PRO A 766 -5.84 -20.94 9.95
CA PRO A 766 -6.21 -19.65 10.55
C PRO A 766 -5.40 -18.46 10.01
N VAL A 767 -4.11 -18.66 9.75
CA VAL A 767 -3.22 -17.63 9.20
C VAL A 767 -3.63 -17.25 7.77
N SER A 768 -3.90 -18.26 6.92
CA SER A 768 -4.37 -18.03 5.55
C SER A 768 -5.73 -17.32 5.52
N LEU A 769 -6.65 -17.71 6.43
CA LEU A 769 -7.97 -17.08 6.60
C LEU A 769 -7.87 -15.60 6.99
N ALA A 770 -7.09 -15.29 8.04
CA ALA A 770 -6.88 -13.92 8.47
C ALA A 770 -6.23 -13.05 7.39
N MET A 771 -5.25 -13.60 6.65
CA MET A 771 -4.61 -12.88 5.55
C MET A 771 -5.56 -12.62 4.39
N ALA A 772 -6.48 -13.53 4.07
CA ALA A 772 -7.46 -13.26 3.02
C ALA A 772 -8.46 -12.19 3.42
N GLU A 773 -8.87 -12.12 4.68
CA GLU A 773 -9.74 -11.05 5.15
C GLU A 773 -9.08 -9.66 4.97
N ILE A 774 -7.77 -9.54 5.25
CA ILE A 774 -6.99 -8.31 4.95
C ILE A 774 -7.00 -8.01 3.44
N VAL A 775 -6.75 -9.01 2.59
CA VAL A 775 -6.76 -8.83 1.13
C VAL A 775 -8.15 -8.42 0.62
N GLU A 776 -9.22 -9.00 1.17
CA GLU A 776 -10.60 -8.69 0.80
C GLU A 776 -10.98 -7.26 1.14
N TYR A 777 -10.74 -6.82 2.39
CA TYR A 777 -11.04 -5.43 2.75
C TYR A 777 -10.12 -4.44 2.03
N GLY A 778 -8.85 -4.78 1.82
CA GLY A 778 -7.92 -3.93 1.06
C GLY A 778 -8.36 -3.77 -0.40
N ALA A 779 -8.83 -4.86 -1.02
CA ALA A 779 -9.41 -4.81 -2.36
C ALA A 779 -10.69 -3.97 -2.36
N LEU A 780 -11.61 -4.18 -1.41
CA LEU A 780 -12.87 -3.43 -1.34
C LEU A 780 -12.63 -1.92 -1.13
N LEU A 781 -11.68 -1.55 -0.26
CA LEU A 781 -11.29 -0.16 -0.04
C LEU A 781 -10.76 0.48 -1.33
N ARG A 782 -9.87 -0.22 -2.04
CA ARG A 782 -9.35 0.27 -3.33
C ARG A 782 -10.49 0.45 -4.35
N ARG A 783 -11.41 -0.50 -4.44
CA ARG A 783 -12.55 -0.43 -5.37
C ARG A 783 -13.50 0.73 -5.06
N LEU A 784 -13.74 1.00 -3.78
CA LEU A 784 -14.50 2.17 -3.33
C LEU A 784 -13.83 3.48 -3.76
N LEU A 785 -12.50 3.58 -3.63
CA LEU A 785 -11.73 4.72 -4.12
C LEU A 785 -11.82 4.85 -5.65
N GLU A 786 -11.71 3.75 -6.40
CA GLU A 786 -11.79 3.77 -7.86
C GLU A 786 -13.16 4.21 -8.40
N LEU A 787 -14.26 3.84 -7.74
CA LEU A 787 -15.63 4.10 -8.20
C LEU A 787 -16.19 5.45 -7.73
N HIS A 788 -15.92 5.80 -6.47
CA HIS A 788 -16.59 6.92 -5.79
C HIS A 788 -15.64 8.05 -5.39
N TYR A 789 -14.32 7.83 -5.42
CA TYR A 789 -13.30 8.87 -5.23
C TYR A 789 -12.21 8.83 -6.31
N PRO A 790 -12.58 8.70 -7.61
CA PRO A 790 -11.62 8.45 -8.69
C PRO A 790 -10.55 9.54 -8.79
N ARG A 791 -10.88 10.82 -8.54
CA ARG A 791 -9.92 11.91 -8.67
C ARG A 791 -8.92 11.95 -7.52
N VAL A 792 -9.36 11.61 -6.30
CA VAL A 792 -8.44 11.42 -5.16
C VAL A 792 -7.39 10.37 -5.54
N LEU A 793 -7.83 9.19 -5.99
CA LEU A 793 -6.91 8.11 -6.31
C LEU A 793 -6.06 8.37 -7.56
N ARG A 794 -6.51 9.21 -8.51
CA ARG A 794 -5.77 9.53 -9.76
C ARG A 794 -4.77 10.68 -9.60
N HIS A 795 -5.01 11.60 -8.65
CA HIS A 795 -4.30 12.89 -8.59
C HIS A 795 -3.69 13.25 -7.23
N ASP A 796 -4.06 12.56 -6.15
CA ASP A 796 -3.44 12.77 -4.83
C ASP A 796 -2.23 11.84 -4.64
N ASP A 797 -1.03 12.42 -4.57
CA ASP A 797 0.22 11.66 -4.46
C ASP A 797 0.27 10.82 -3.18
N GLU A 798 -0.24 11.36 -2.07
CA GLU A 798 -0.16 10.70 -0.77
C GLU A 798 -1.10 9.49 -0.71
N VAL A 799 -2.37 9.66 -1.04
CA VAL A 799 -3.35 8.57 -1.11
C VAL A 799 -2.94 7.53 -2.14
N ARG A 800 -2.48 7.93 -3.34
CA ARG A 800 -1.98 6.98 -4.34
C ARG A 800 -0.84 6.13 -3.80
N SER A 801 0.14 6.74 -3.12
CA SER A 801 1.29 6.03 -2.55
C SER A 801 0.91 5.00 -1.50
N LEU A 802 -0.13 5.31 -0.70
CA LEU A 802 -0.59 4.46 0.40
C LEU A 802 -1.53 3.34 -0.06
N VAL A 803 -2.07 3.43 -1.28
CA VAL A 803 -2.92 2.39 -1.88
C VAL A 803 -2.13 1.52 -2.85
N ASN A 804 -1.36 2.11 -3.78
CA ASN A 804 -0.69 1.41 -4.89
C ASN A 804 0.84 1.38 -4.79
N GLY A 805 1.43 2.33 -4.09
CA GLY A 805 2.88 2.43 -3.94
C GLY A 805 3.52 1.25 -3.20
N GLU A 806 4.85 1.20 -3.19
CA GLU A 806 5.63 0.17 -2.47
C GLU A 806 5.32 0.08 -0.97
N ALA A 807 5.03 1.23 -0.37
CA ALA A 807 4.63 1.36 1.02
C ALA A 807 3.11 1.23 1.24
N GLY A 808 2.34 0.88 0.20
CA GLY A 808 0.88 0.78 0.28
C GLY A 808 0.36 -0.43 1.06
N MET A 809 -0.96 -0.63 1.06
CA MET A 809 -1.64 -1.68 1.84
C MET A 809 -1.04 -3.08 1.69
N ILE A 810 -1.11 -3.87 2.75
CA ILE A 810 -0.59 -5.24 2.76
C ILE A 810 -1.45 -6.15 1.87
N ASN A 811 -0.81 -6.75 0.88
CA ASN A 811 -1.37 -7.79 0.02
C ASN A 811 -0.35 -8.92 -0.17
N ARG A 812 -0.71 -9.99 -0.88
CA ARG A 812 0.17 -11.15 -1.06
C ARG A 812 1.48 -10.82 -1.78
N ASP A 813 1.46 -9.94 -2.79
CA ASP A 813 2.70 -9.53 -3.46
C ASP A 813 3.61 -8.71 -2.54
N ARG A 814 3.03 -7.86 -1.67
CA ARG A 814 3.78 -7.17 -0.62
C ARG A 814 4.38 -8.10 0.40
N ILE A 815 3.70 -9.19 0.78
CA ILE A 815 4.30 -10.24 1.63
C ILE A 815 5.53 -10.84 0.96
N ARG A 816 5.47 -11.11 -0.35
CA ARG A 816 6.62 -11.63 -1.10
C ARG A 816 7.80 -10.65 -1.03
N HIS A 817 7.55 -9.37 -1.26
CA HIS A 817 8.59 -8.34 -1.15
C HIS A 817 9.18 -8.19 0.26
N LEU A 818 8.34 -8.20 1.30
CA LEU A 818 8.80 -8.12 2.69
C LEU A 818 9.67 -9.32 3.06
N ARG A 819 9.27 -10.53 2.64
CA ARG A 819 10.06 -11.75 2.80
C ARG A 819 11.41 -11.64 2.08
N ASP A 820 11.40 -11.20 0.83
CA ASP A 820 12.63 -11.07 0.04
C ASP A 820 13.57 -9.99 0.60
N ALA A 821 13.02 -9.01 1.32
CA ALA A 821 13.75 -8.01 2.09
C ALA A 821 14.20 -8.49 3.49
N GLY A 822 13.95 -9.75 3.85
CA GLY A 822 14.35 -10.33 5.14
C GLY A 822 13.52 -9.86 6.33
N GLN A 823 12.33 -9.30 6.11
CA GLN A 823 11.44 -8.88 7.19
C GLN A 823 10.80 -10.10 7.87
N PRO A 824 10.85 -10.20 9.22
CA PRO A 824 10.20 -11.30 9.94
C PRO A 824 8.68 -11.29 9.73
N MET A 825 8.09 -12.45 9.47
CA MET A 825 6.65 -12.55 9.16
C MET A 825 5.76 -12.07 10.32
N LEU A 826 6.25 -12.16 11.56
CA LEU A 826 5.56 -11.66 12.75
C LEU A 826 5.42 -10.13 12.80
N GLN A 827 6.27 -9.39 12.08
CA GLN A 827 6.21 -7.93 12.04
C GLN A 827 5.21 -7.41 10.99
N VAL A 828 4.80 -8.26 10.04
CA VAL A 828 3.87 -7.90 8.95
C VAL A 828 2.60 -7.21 9.46
N PRO A 829 1.90 -7.69 10.51
CA PRO A 829 0.72 -7.00 11.02
C PRO A 829 1.02 -5.62 11.61
N GLY A 830 2.19 -5.44 12.22
CA GLY A 830 2.65 -4.15 12.72
C GLY A 830 2.87 -3.15 11.57
N ILE A 831 3.60 -3.58 10.54
CA ILE A 831 3.83 -2.79 9.32
C ILE A 831 2.50 -2.42 8.66
N GLY A 832 1.56 -3.37 8.58
CA GLY A 832 0.24 -3.12 8.02
C GLY A 832 -0.54 -2.04 8.77
N ARG A 833 -0.59 -2.10 10.10
CA ARG A 833 -1.27 -1.09 10.92
C ARG A 833 -0.65 0.30 10.79
N GLU A 834 0.68 0.40 10.75
CA GLU A 834 1.37 1.69 10.54
C GLU A 834 1.00 2.31 9.18
N ARG A 835 0.93 1.49 8.13
CA ARG A 835 0.51 1.94 6.78
C ARG A 835 -0.95 2.39 6.76
N LEU A 836 -1.83 1.65 7.45
CA LEU A 836 -3.25 2.02 7.57
C LEU A 836 -3.44 3.34 8.32
N GLU A 837 -2.65 3.60 9.36
CA GLU A 837 -2.75 4.84 10.11
C GLU A 837 -2.30 6.04 9.27
N ARG A 838 -1.25 5.89 8.45
CA ARG A 838 -0.87 6.92 7.47
C ARG A 838 -1.99 7.17 6.46
N LEU A 839 -2.62 6.11 5.93
CA LEU A 839 -3.75 6.27 5.00
C LEU A 839 -4.95 6.93 5.69
N ARG A 840 -5.21 6.62 6.96
CA ARG A 840 -6.24 7.27 7.76
C ARG A 840 -5.98 8.76 7.92
N GLN A 841 -4.75 9.16 8.22
CA GLN A 841 -4.38 10.56 8.37
C GLN A 841 -4.52 11.31 7.04
N ALA A 842 -3.92 10.79 5.96
CA ALA A 842 -4.03 11.37 4.63
C ALA A 842 -5.49 11.53 4.19
N TRP A 843 -6.34 10.54 4.50
CA TRP A 843 -7.77 10.63 4.25
C TRP A 843 -8.43 11.74 5.08
N LEU A 844 -8.16 11.83 6.38
CA LEU A 844 -8.75 12.85 7.26
C LEU A 844 -8.34 14.28 6.90
N ASP A 845 -7.20 14.46 6.24
CA ASP A 845 -6.74 15.77 5.76
C ASP A 845 -7.54 16.26 4.52
N LEU A 846 -8.33 15.38 3.88
CA LEU A 846 -9.24 15.75 2.80
C LEU A 846 -10.50 16.49 3.31
N PRO A 847 -11.06 17.42 2.51
CA PRO A 847 -12.30 18.12 2.85
C PRO A 847 -13.44 17.17 3.22
N THR A 848 -14.14 17.46 4.31
CA THR A 848 -15.26 16.62 4.78
C THR A 848 -16.35 16.47 3.72
N ASP A 849 -16.72 17.56 3.03
CA ASP A 849 -17.75 17.52 1.99
C ASP A 849 -17.38 16.55 0.86
N LEU A 850 -16.10 16.47 0.48
CA LEU A 850 -15.60 15.50 -0.49
C LEU A 850 -15.75 14.07 0.04
N ARG A 851 -15.32 13.81 1.28
CA ARG A 851 -15.38 12.48 1.91
C ARG A 851 -16.80 11.96 2.14
N GLU A 852 -17.76 12.86 2.29
CA GLU A 852 -19.15 12.51 2.58
C GLU A 852 -20.04 12.40 1.33
N SER A 853 -19.67 13.04 0.22
CA SER A 853 -20.49 13.07 -1.00
C SER A 853 -19.91 12.27 -2.19
N GLY A 854 -18.63 11.91 -2.15
CA GLY A 854 -17.97 11.25 -3.28
C GLY A 854 -17.77 12.19 -4.47
N GLN A 855 -17.37 11.60 -5.61
CA GLN A 855 -17.04 12.31 -6.84
C GLN A 855 -17.67 11.62 -8.05
N VAL A 856 -18.05 12.44 -9.04
CA VAL A 856 -18.46 11.95 -10.36
C VAL A 856 -17.24 11.38 -11.10
N SER A 857 -17.47 10.33 -11.89
CA SER A 857 -16.46 9.75 -12.77
C SER A 857 -15.96 10.80 -13.77
N PRO A 858 -14.63 10.96 -13.94
CA PRO A 858 -14.09 11.84 -14.97
C PRO A 858 -14.60 11.52 -16.38
N GLU A 859 -14.83 10.24 -16.69
CA GLU A 859 -15.38 9.78 -17.96
C GLU A 859 -16.81 10.28 -18.21
N LEU A 860 -17.66 10.31 -17.18
CA LEU A 860 -19.01 10.88 -17.26
C LEU A 860 -18.96 12.41 -17.41
N ASP A 861 -18.09 13.10 -16.65
CA ASP A 861 -17.91 14.55 -16.78
C ASP A 861 -17.55 14.93 -18.22
N HIS A 862 -16.64 14.17 -18.84
CA HIS A 862 -16.16 14.43 -20.19
C HIS A 862 -17.25 14.13 -21.24
N GLY A 863 -17.94 12.99 -21.12
CA GLY A 863 -19.03 12.65 -22.04
C GLY A 863 -20.22 13.62 -21.94
N ARG A 864 -20.55 14.14 -20.74
CA ARG A 864 -21.60 15.15 -20.58
C ARG A 864 -21.21 16.48 -21.22
N GLU A 865 -19.95 16.88 -21.08
CA GLU A 865 -19.42 18.07 -21.74
C GLU A 865 -19.57 17.99 -23.28
N LEU A 866 -19.23 16.83 -23.86
CA LEU A 866 -19.43 16.55 -25.28
C LEU A 866 -20.90 16.70 -25.72
N LEU A 867 -21.84 16.14 -24.96
CA LEU A 867 -23.27 16.26 -25.27
C LEU A 867 -23.75 17.71 -25.19
N ASP A 868 -23.30 18.47 -24.20
CA ASP A 868 -23.66 19.88 -24.06
C ASP A 868 -23.14 20.73 -25.22
N GLU A 869 -21.92 20.44 -25.70
CA GLU A 869 -21.37 21.08 -26.89
C GLU A 869 -22.22 20.78 -28.15
N LEU A 870 -22.60 19.51 -28.35
CA LEU A 870 -23.49 19.12 -29.45
C LEU A 870 -24.84 19.84 -29.39
N MET A 871 -25.47 19.85 -28.22
CA MET A 871 -26.72 20.58 -27.99
C MET A 871 -26.54 22.08 -28.26
N ALA A 872 -25.37 22.63 -27.96
CA ALA A 872 -25.07 24.03 -28.24
C ALA A 872 -24.95 24.35 -29.73
N ILE A 873 -24.28 23.48 -30.49
CA ILE A 873 -24.19 23.61 -31.95
C ILE A 873 -25.59 23.52 -32.57
N SER A 874 -26.40 22.54 -32.13
CA SER A 874 -27.79 22.34 -32.57
C SER A 874 -28.64 23.61 -32.45
N ARG A 875 -28.60 24.28 -31.30
CA ARG A 875 -29.36 25.52 -31.05
C ARG A 875 -28.84 26.73 -31.84
N ARG A 876 -27.56 26.77 -32.22
CA ARG A 876 -27.02 27.87 -33.06
C ARG A 876 -27.44 27.72 -34.52
N SER A 877 -27.45 26.48 -35.02
CA SER A 877 -27.89 26.20 -36.40
C SER A 877 -29.36 26.54 -36.66
N SER A 878 -30.24 26.40 -35.66
CA SER A 878 -31.66 26.75 -35.78
C SER A 878 -31.91 28.27 -35.86
N VAL A 879 -31.07 29.09 -35.21
CA VAL A 879 -31.17 30.57 -35.28
C VAL A 879 -30.66 31.13 -36.62
N SER A 880 -29.70 30.47 -37.26
CA SER A 880 -29.22 30.84 -38.61
C SER A 880 -30.11 30.34 -39.76
N GLY A 881 -31.14 29.54 -39.46
CA GLY A 881 -32.00 28.84 -40.44
C GLY A 881 -33.11 29.66 -41.10
N GLU A 882 -33.27 30.96 -40.81
CA GLU A 882 -34.26 31.81 -41.49
C GLU A 882 -33.88 32.20 -42.94
N SER A 883 -32.80 31.66 -43.50
CA SER A 883 -32.37 31.98 -44.87
C SER A 883 -31.86 30.78 -45.67
N SER A 884 -32.76 29.90 -46.10
CA SER A 884 -32.71 29.43 -47.50
C SER A 884 -33.99 28.74 -47.97
N PRO A 885 -34.27 28.80 -49.27
CA PRO A 885 -35.59 28.60 -49.84
C PRO A 885 -35.89 27.11 -50.04
N ASP A 886 -37.13 26.76 -49.74
CA ASP A 886 -37.80 25.57 -50.24
C ASP A 886 -37.78 25.52 -51.78
N PRO A 887 -38.07 24.34 -52.33
CA PRO A 887 -39.37 24.23 -53.00
C PRO A 887 -40.41 23.40 -52.24
#